data_AF-A0A6T8T9W5-F1
#
_entry.id   AF-A0A6T8T9W5-F1
#
_cell.length_a   1.000
_cell.length_b   1.000
_cell.length_c   1.000
_cell.angle_alpha   90.00
_cell.angle_beta   90.00
_cell.angle_gamma   90.00
#
_symmetry.space_group_name_H-M   'P 1'
#
loop_
_entity.id
_entity.type
_entity.pdbx_description
1 polymer ?
#
loop_
_entity_poly.entity_id
_entity_poly.type
_entity_poly.pdbx_seq_one_letter_code
_entity_poly.pdbx_strand_id
1 'polypeptide(L)'
;PGSVLRVAPGEECGMLFPLINMMSHWGTYGSWETFPCDAAYQYDGEMVVVRPADPEPGPAPVLLWLSGNALVDGRHSLWGNCFGALMQNVEIRNKFYVLCPSPTTASGLVTYTGIGYRVAWHEDALWALLTEVLRRLGPEKVDPGRICVSGISLGAQGTWRLAIKYGSMLAAVVPMAGQCDWPGDSWPSGSGPSMEVLKNLSHVAVRAYHTDTDDYAGNPRKDIEWLTYRHYESTFDIQIAGVGVGNSRTDISQLWPLLAHGGDFPVVKEVVDGEEKTRPARSAELTKLDVHVRKWSHPSTGTPMELWSPKGELFELLNGGHNTSHLVHQRVLRNPLFGFADFLLEHRVPPERQWRFDAEPLIVDTTEARRALEEAWGSDASKDAAPEAGVPGEPSGPTEELWCVVGGAKEGGILVRHGQSLESPQEATRLGTGAVVVGLELRGNRLHYELRKGEGPQLGWASTSSSASKELLVKVARPAGQADLSGTWRVEVESGDKIVLHTRHLPGNEQWGGRINGHVDFSGSIHAGMVKADFPDGHRLEGRLDSEGRRLEDLSLLCGEARLCAARASWEHELLRFHRGGPWRIRAARTLPGQEALLGWYLGAQRFLPADRRSAASSFVSVQHAWGEWAKAQWELLPGSSPSRFKIRLKHMEQTDFFLGPKGMTGWYLGAQNDRDMIPRDQRDWNSSYVSVQNPVQWKDAARAEWELHPGLVPGTYKLRLSYMPDASDWAEGFWLNAQRWVQEDWRTERSSYVQVQSDENYGHCSEVEWEFEPGSSSSTYRIKVAKQPNHPDSVDCYLSASRQLTTDKRSDDSTWVSVQAPVKNGKYAEWELVPTGTPNIHRIRLHSVPDKSLGVGWYLLMHSMLWPKDFRNKDSGWACIQDPATWADAAKAEWKLHPTDRRNVYRIQARTLPHRDNMTGGWLHAIRALPRDFRSDDSAFVCTGLSQHWAGVAGVDWEFHE
;
A
#
# COMPACT_ATOMS: atom_id res chain seq x y z
N PRO A 1 43.77 22.30 4.03
CA PRO A 1 45.09 22.90 3.71
C PRO A 1 45.88 22.03 2.71
N GLY A 2 45.92 22.48 1.44
CA GLY A 2 47.10 22.38 0.58
C GLY A 2 47.40 21.09 -0.19
N SER A 3 46.70 20.89 -1.31
CA SER A 3 47.31 20.34 -2.54
C SER A 3 46.45 20.69 -3.76
N VAL A 4 46.85 21.75 -4.47
CA VAL A 4 46.25 22.16 -5.75
C VAL A 4 47.01 21.48 -6.87
N LEU A 5 46.35 20.59 -7.61
CA LEU A 5 46.84 20.06 -8.88
C LEU A 5 46.76 21.18 -9.92
N ARG A 6 47.90 21.68 -10.40
CA ARG A 6 47.97 22.57 -11.56
C ARG A 6 48.07 21.71 -12.82
N VAL A 7 47.04 21.76 -13.67
CA VAL A 7 47.13 21.29 -15.06
C VAL A 7 47.76 22.42 -15.88
N ALA A 8 48.77 22.09 -16.68
CA ALA A 8 49.50 23.07 -17.50
C ALA A 8 48.62 23.58 -18.67
N PRO A 9 48.81 24.82 -19.16
CA PRO A 9 48.07 25.32 -20.31
C PRO A 9 48.56 24.63 -21.58
N GLY A 10 47.70 23.86 -22.26
CA GLY A 10 47.97 23.36 -23.62
C GLY A 10 47.60 21.92 -23.94
N GLU A 11 47.05 21.12 -23.01
CA GLU A 11 46.61 19.75 -23.32
C GLU A 11 45.09 19.68 -23.52
N GLU A 12 44.66 19.37 -24.75
CA GLU A 12 43.28 18.97 -25.05
C GLU A 12 43.01 17.59 -24.44
N CYS A 13 42.21 17.55 -23.37
CA CYS A 13 41.87 16.30 -22.69
C CYS A 13 40.52 15.77 -23.21
N GLY A 14 40.55 14.57 -23.79
CA GLY A 14 39.43 13.92 -24.47
C GLY A 14 38.22 13.61 -23.58
N MET A 15 37.05 13.65 -24.24
CA MET A 15 35.69 13.58 -23.69
C MET A 15 35.34 12.25 -23.01
N LEU A 16 35.30 12.24 -21.67
CA LEU A 16 34.45 11.35 -20.83
C LEU A 16 34.44 11.72 -19.32
N PHE A 17 35.04 12.86 -18.94
CA PHE A 17 35.38 13.19 -17.55
C PHE A 17 34.49 14.19 -16.74
N PRO A 18 33.32 14.72 -17.15
CA PRO A 18 32.68 15.79 -16.35
C PRO A 18 32.13 15.33 -14.98
N LEU A 19 31.59 14.11 -14.90
CA LEU A 19 30.94 13.61 -13.67
C LEU A 19 31.94 13.24 -12.57
N ILE A 20 33.10 12.69 -12.94
CA ILE A 20 34.15 12.31 -11.98
C ILE A 20 34.92 13.54 -11.48
N ASN A 21 35.12 14.58 -12.31
CA ASN A 21 35.83 15.79 -11.90
C ASN A 21 34.98 16.76 -11.06
N MET A 22 33.65 16.71 -11.16
CA MET A 22 32.79 17.37 -10.17
C MET A 22 33.03 16.80 -8.77
N MET A 23 33.46 15.53 -8.66
CA MET A 23 33.67 14.88 -7.37
C MET A 23 34.89 15.36 -6.57
N SER A 24 35.95 15.76 -7.25
CA SER A 24 37.18 16.23 -6.61
C SER A 24 37.09 17.70 -6.14
N HIS A 25 36.09 18.46 -6.62
CA HIS A 25 35.91 19.89 -6.33
C HIS A 25 34.76 20.15 -5.33
N TRP A 26 34.32 19.14 -4.59
CA TRP A 26 33.17 19.21 -3.69
C TRP A 26 33.30 20.19 -2.51
N GLY A 27 34.52 20.41 -2.00
CA GLY A 27 34.77 21.40 -0.96
C GLY A 27 34.69 22.86 -1.43
N THR A 28 34.56 23.10 -2.74
CA THR A 28 34.62 24.46 -3.32
C THR A 28 33.26 25.10 -3.57
N TYR A 29 32.16 24.34 -3.64
CA TYR A 29 30.87 24.89 -4.09
C TYR A 29 29.90 25.28 -2.98
N GLY A 30 29.97 24.70 -1.79
CA GLY A 30 29.08 25.07 -0.70
C GLY A 30 29.55 24.60 0.68
N SER A 31 28.96 25.18 1.72
CA SER A 31 29.16 24.78 3.11
C SER A 31 27.85 24.25 3.69
N TRP A 32 27.96 23.21 4.52
CA TRP A 32 26.85 22.80 5.37
C TRP A 32 26.77 23.75 6.56
N GLU A 33 25.56 24.18 6.87
CA GLU A 33 25.24 24.98 8.04
C GLU A 33 24.18 24.24 8.86
N THR A 34 24.27 24.32 10.19
CA THR A 34 23.41 23.61 11.17
C THR A 34 22.70 24.62 12.07
N PHE A 35 21.40 24.43 12.29
CA PHE A 35 20.59 25.32 13.11
C PHE A 35 19.40 24.64 13.78
N PRO A 36 19.05 25.05 15.01
CA PRO A 36 17.82 24.62 15.64
C PRO A 36 16.63 25.19 14.85
N CYS A 37 15.90 24.33 14.16
CA CYS A 37 14.71 24.70 13.40
C CYS A 37 13.41 24.38 14.13
N ASP A 38 13.43 23.44 15.07
CA ASP A 38 12.27 23.03 15.86
C ASP A 38 12.72 22.52 17.24
N ALA A 39 12.17 23.09 18.31
CA ALA A 39 12.50 22.73 19.69
C ALA A 39 12.07 21.30 20.07
N ALA A 40 11.13 20.71 19.32
CA ALA A 40 10.61 19.36 19.57
C ALA A 40 11.53 18.23 19.10
N TYR A 41 12.55 18.56 18.30
CA TYR A 41 13.40 17.58 17.65
C TYR A 41 14.81 17.59 18.23
N GLN A 42 15.43 16.40 18.23
CA GLN A 42 16.76 16.19 18.84
C GLN A 42 17.91 16.70 17.96
N TYR A 43 17.64 16.88 16.67
CA TYR A 43 18.63 17.25 15.69
C TYR A 43 18.32 18.62 15.14
N ASP A 44 19.37 19.42 14.99
CA ASP A 44 19.32 20.68 14.25
C ASP A 44 18.99 20.40 12.78
N GLY A 45 18.26 21.34 12.16
CA GLY A 45 18.09 21.39 10.73
C GLY A 45 19.42 21.68 10.05
N GLU A 46 19.73 20.91 9.01
CA GLU A 46 20.93 21.09 8.19
C GLU A 46 20.56 21.71 6.85
N MET A 47 21.40 22.61 6.35
CA MET A 47 21.22 23.22 5.03
C MET A 47 22.54 23.39 4.31
N VAL A 48 22.57 22.99 3.03
CA VAL A 48 23.68 23.34 2.14
C VAL A 48 23.50 24.78 1.70
N VAL A 49 24.55 25.59 1.84
CA VAL A 49 24.64 26.95 1.35
C VAL A 49 25.67 27.01 0.23
N VAL A 50 25.20 27.19 -1.01
CA VAL A 50 26.03 27.42 -2.19
C VAL A 50 26.03 28.92 -2.49
N ARG A 51 27.23 29.49 -2.59
CA ARG A 51 27.39 30.91 -2.94
C ARG A 51 27.37 31.09 -4.46
N PRO A 52 26.86 32.22 -4.97
CA PRO A 52 26.97 32.55 -6.38
C PRO A 52 28.43 32.51 -6.82
N ALA A 53 28.71 31.83 -7.93
CA ALA A 53 30.07 31.71 -8.47
C ALA A 53 30.56 33.02 -9.12
N ASP A 54 29.65 33.86 -9.60
CA ASP A 54 29.95 35.14 -10.25
C ASP A 54 28.87 36.18 -9.86
N PRO A 55 28.88 36.62 -8.58
CA PRO A 55 27.87 37.54 -8.09
C PRO A 55 27.98 38.91 -8.76
N GLU A 56 26.85 39.42 -9.25
CA GLU A 56 26.75 40.83 -9.61
C GLU A 56 27.03 41.73 -8.39
N PRO A 57 27.53 42.97 -8.59
CA PRO A 57 27.76 43.89 -7.47
C PRO A 57 26.50 44.13 -6.64
N GLY A 58 26.59 43.86 -5.33
CA GLY A 58 25.50 44.06 -4.37
C GLY A 58 24.89 42.76 -3.84
N PRO A 59 23.76 42.85 -3.12
CA PRO A 59 23.10 41.67 -2.56
C PRO A 59 22.50 40.79 -3.65
N ALA A 60 22.82 39.50 -3.61
CA ALA A 60 22.39 38.52 -4.60
C ALA A 60 21.01 37.92 -4.25
N PRO A 61 20.21 37.49 -5.25
CA PRO A 61 18.97 36.77 -5.02
C PRO A 61 19.23 35.42 -4.32
N VAL A 62 18.20 34.90 -3.66
CA VAL A 62 18.24 33.63 -2.93
C VAL A 62 17.26 32.65 -3.55
N LEU A 63 17.70 31.42 -3.78
CA LEU A 63 16.86 30.30 -4.16
C LEU A 63 16.89 29.22 -3.08
N LEU A 64 15.76 29.02 -2.39
CA LEU A 64 15.54 27.84 -1.55
C LEU A 64 15.10 26.67 -2.45
N TRP A 65 15.89 25.60 -2.48
CA TRP A 65 15.61 24.37 -3.23
C TRP A 65 15.12 23.25 -2.31
N LEU A 66 13.89 22.77 -2.52
CA LEU A 66 13.30 21.67 -1.77
C LEU A 66 13.37 20.35 -2.53
N SER A 67 13.99 19.37 -1.90
CA SER A 67 14.22 18.04 -2.47
C SER A 67 12.97 17.14 -2.43
N GLY A 68 12.89 16.20 -3.38
CA GLY A 68 11.83 15.20 -3.45
C GLY A 68 11.96 14.06 -2.42
N ASN A 69 10.92 13.22 -2.33
CA ASN A 69 10.82 12.12 -1.34
C ASN A 69 11.98 11.11 -1.39
N ALA A 70 12.67 11.00 -2.53
CA ALA A 70 13.83 10.15 -2.68
C ALA A 70 15.00 10.56 -1.75
N LEU A 71 15.10 11.82 -1.33
CA LEU A 71 16.20 12.25 -0.48
C LEU A 71 15.90 12.17 1.02
N VAL A 72 14.62 11.92 1.37
CA VAL A 72 14.17 11.93 2.77
C VAL A 72 14.96 10.91 3.59
N ASP A 73 15.45 11.34 4.75
CA ASP A 73 16.26 10.53 5.67
C ASP A 73 17.49 9.88 5.01
N GLY A 74 18.12 10.57 4.05
CA GLY A 74 19.37 10.12 3.45
C GLY A 74 19.23 8.91 2.51
N ARG A 75 18.02 8.59 2.05
CA ARG A 75 17.76 7.47 1.13
C ARG A 75 18.55 7.56 -0.19
N HIS A 76 18.85 8.78 -0.65
CA HIS A 76 19.66 9.03 -1.84
C HIS A 76 20.60 10.22 -1.61
N SER A 77 21.74 10.22 -2.33
CA SER A 77 22.69 11.34 -2.31
C SER A 77 22.05 12.62 -2.86
N LEU A 78 22.28 13.73 -2.16
CA LEU A 78 21.83 15.06 -2.57
C LEU A 78 22.30 15.42 -3.98
N TRP A 79 23.58 15.18 -4.25
CA TRP A 79 24.25 15.58 -5.48
C TRP A 79 23.97 14.64 -6.67
N GLY A 80 23.62 13.37 -6.39
CA GLY A 80 23.31 12.38 -7.41
C GLY A 80 21.90 12.53 -8.02
N ASN A 81 21.13 13.54 -7.61
CA ASN A 81 19.72 13.68 -7.96
C ASN A 81 19.40 15.11 -8.46
N CYS A 82 18.16 15.56 -8.29
CA CYS A 82 17.64 16.84 -8.78
C CYS A 82 18.48 18.08 -8.40
N PHE A 83 19.14 18.09 -7.24
CA PHE A 83 20.02 19.20 -6.85
C PHE A 83 21.28 19.29 -7.73
N GLY A 84 21.84 18.15 -8.15
CA GLY A 84 22.94 18.12 -9.11
C GLY A 84 22.53 18.71 -10.47
N ALA A 85 21.31 18.43 -10.93
CA ALA A 85 20.75 19.04 -12.14
C ALA A 85 20.52 20.55 -11.99
N LEU A 86 20.07 21.02 -10.82
CA LEU A 86 19.95 22.45 -10.52
C LEU A 86 21.29 23.17 -10.66
N MET A 87 22.37 22.59 -10.12
CA MET A 87 23.70 23.20 -10.14
C MET A 87 24.38 23.18 -11.53
N GLN A 88 23.80 22.46 -12.50
CA GLN A 88 24.20 22.54 -13.90
C GLN A 88 23.59 23.77 -14.61
N ASN A 89 22.56 24.40 -14.03
CA ASN A 89 22.02 25.65 -14.54
C ASN A 89 23.00 26.79 -14.23
N VAL A 90 23.63 27.33 -15.28
CA VAL A 90 24.69 28.34 -15.15
C VAL A 90 24.19 29.62 -14.51
N GLU A 91 22.99 30.08 -14.87
CA GLU A 91 22.41 31.30 -14.31
C GLU A 91 22.13 31.15 -12.82
N ILE A 92 21.55 30.02 -12.40
CA ILE A 92 21.32 29.73 -10.98
C ILE A 92 22.65 29.70 -10.22
N ARG A 93 23.62 28.91 -10.70
CA ARG A 93 24.92 28.76 -10.04
C ARG A 93 25.69 30.08 -9.94
N ASN A 94 25.60 30.93 -10.95
CA ASN A 94 26.40 32.15 -11.00
C ASN A 94 25.74 33.30 -10.23
N LYS A 95 24.41 33.41 -10.23
CA LYS A 95 23.71 34.60 -9.73
C LYS A 95 23.02 34.41 -8.38
N PHE A 96 22.71 33.19 -7.96
CA PHE A 96 21.93 32.95 -6.74
C PHE A 96 22.78 32.43 -5.59
N TYR A 97 22.42 32.83 -4.37
CA TYR A 97 22.64 31.96 -3.21
C TYR A 97 21.66 30.80 -3.31
N VAL A 98 22.16 29.57 -3.42
CA VAL A 98 21.32 28.38 -3.45
C VAL A 98 21.35 27.70 -2.09
N LEU A 99 20.19 27.60 -1.47
CA LEU A 99 20.00 27.05 -0.14
C LEU A 99 19.21 25.75 -0.25
N CYS A 100 19.75 24.63 0.25
CA CYS A 100 19.12 23.32 0.11
C CYS A 100 19.06 22.59 1.45
N PRO A 101 17.91 22.61 2.16
CA PRO A 101 17.76 21.94 3.42
C PRO A 101 17.81 20.41 3.26
N SER A 102 18.39 19.73 4.25
CA SER A 102 18.41 18.28 4.35
C SER A 102 17.00 17.79 4.75
N PRO A 103 16.32 16.97 3.94
CA PRO A 103 14.95 16.53 4.21
C PRO A 103 14.93 15.42 5.28
N THR A 104 15.26 15.74 6.52
CA THR A 104 15.32 14.74 7.60
C THR A 104 14.12 14.84 8.50
N THR A 105 13.50 13.68 8.79
CA THR A 105 12.44 13.58 9.79
C THR A 105 12.96 13.77 11.21
N ALA A 106 14.26 13.51 11.41
CA ALA A 106 14.95 13.67 12.68
C ALA A 106 15.08 15.13 13.14
N SER A 107 15.06 16.10 12.21
CA SER A 107 15.14 17.54 12.50
C SER A 107 13.78 18.24 12.57
N GLY A 108 12.69 17.55 12.20
CA GLY A 108 11.38 18.17 12.05
C GLY A 108 11.18 18.99 10.78
N LEU A 109 12.21 19.17 9.94
CA LEU A 109 12.06 19.82 8.63
C LEU A 109 11.08 19.08 7.72
N VAL A 110 10.99 17.76 7.88
CA VAL A 110 10.01 16.90 7.23
C VAL A 110 9.25 16.13 8.31
N THR A 111 7.92 16.14 8.27
CA THR A 111 7.07 15.47 9.26
C THR A 111 6.16 14.45 8.59
N TYR A 112 5.81 13.38 9.30
CA TYR A 112 4.81 12.45 8.82
C TYR A 112 3.42 13.05 8.95
N THR A 113 2.56 12.84 7.96
CA THR A 113 1.21 13.44 7.91
C THR A 113 0.14 12.62 8.62
N GLY A 114 0.52 11.51 9.27
CA GLY A 114 -0.41 10.57 9.92
C GLY A 114 -1.21 9.68 8.95
N ILE A 115 -1.15 9.93 7.64
CA ILE A 115 -1.86 9.15 6.61
C ILE A 115 -0.87 8.31 5.81
N GLY A 116 -0.76 7.01 6.12
CA GLY A 116 -0.09 6.02 5.28
C GLY A 116 1.42 6.23 5.04
N TYR A 117 2.20 6.51 6.10
CA TYR A 117 3.64 6.79 6.03
C TYR A 117 4.04 7.93 5.08
N ARG A 118 3.09 8.79 4.71
CA ARG A 118 3.39 9.98 3.91
C ARG A 118 4.12 10.99 4.77
N VAL A 119 5.10 11.64 4.16
CA VAL A 119 5.88 12.72 4.73
C VAL A 119 5.57 14.00 4.00
N ALA A 120 5.75 15.13 4.66
CA ALA A 120 5.57 16.46 4.10
C ALA A 120 6.57 17.45 4.74
N TRP A 121 7.04 18.43 3.97
CA TRP A 121 7.88 19.51 4.49
C TRP A 121 7.10 20.35 5.51
N HIS A 122 7.72 20.71 6.63
CA HIS A 122 7.12 21.56 7.65
C HIS A 122 7.43 23.04 7.35
N GLU A 123 6.41 23.81 6.97
CA GLU A 123 6.56 25.19 6.49
C GLU A 123 7.23 26.13 7.49
N ASP A 124 6.91 26.02 8.79
CA ASP A 124 7.48 26.90 9.82
C ASP A 124 8.93 26.56 10.12
N ALA A 125 9.26 25.29 10.31
CA ALA A 125 10.64 24.84 10.53
C ALA A 125 11.54 25.22 9.34
N LEU A 126 11.03 25.08 8.11
CA LEU A 126 11.74 25.55 6.91
C LEU A 126 11.93 27.07 6.89
N TRP A 127 10.90 27.84 7.23
CA TRP A 127 10.99 29.30 7.25
C TRP A 127 11.92 29.81 8.36
N ALA A 128 11.89 29.18 9.53
CA ALA A 128 12.81 29.45 10.64
C ALA A 128 14.26 29.20 10.22
N LEU A 129 14.54 28.03 9.62
CA LEU A 129 15.86 27.68 9.10
C LEU A 129 16.33 28.67 8.02
N LEU A 130 15.48 28.93 7.01
CA LEU A 130 15.79 29.86 5.92
C LEU A 130 16.16 31.24 6.47
N THR A 131 15.28 31.84 7.27
CA THR A 131 15.46 33.22 7.75
C THR A 131 16.69 33.35 8.66
N GLU A 132 17.00 32.32 9.45
CA GLU A 132 18.21 32.30 10.26
C GLU A 132 19.48 32.24 9.42
N VAL A 133 19.50 31.46 8.34
CA VAL A 133 20.64 31.45 7.42
C VAL A 133 20.79 32.79 6.72
N LEU A 134 19.69 33.42 6.32
CA LEU A 134 19.72 34.77 5.75
C LEU A 134 20.29 35.80 6.74
N ARG A 135 19.90 35.75 8.03
CA ARG A 135 20.48 36.62 9.07
C ARG A 135 21.99 36.49 9.15
N ARG A 136 22.52 35.26 9.11
CA ARG A 136 23.97 35.01 9.16
C ARG A 136 24.71 35.42 7.89
N LEU A 137 24.08 35.27 6.72
CA LEU A 137 24.66 35.77 5.47
C LEU A 137 24.74 37.30 5.46
N GLY A 138 23.71 37.96 6.01
CA GLY A 138 23.65 39.40 6.23
C GLY A 138 23.18 40.22 5.01
N PRO A 139 22.70 41.45 5.25
CA PRO A 139 22.05 42.30 4.23
C PRO A 139 22.98 42.73 3.09
N GLU A 140 24.30 42.68 3.29
CA GLU A 140 25.28 43.01 2.25
C GLU A 140 25.38 41.93 1.17
N LYS A 141 24.98 40.69 1.48
CA LYS A 141 25.16 39.53 0.60
C LYS A 141 23.87 39.05 -0.04
N VAL A 142 22.75 39.15 0.67
CA VAL A 142 21.46 38.58 0.24
C VAL A 142 20.40 39.65 0.08
N ASP A 143 19.69 39.64 -1.06
CA ASP A 143 18.59 40.57 -1.35
C ASP A 143 17.27 40.03 -0.79
N PRO A 144 16.71 40.60 0.30
CA PRO A 144 15.44 40.14 0.86
C PRO A 144 14.25 40.37 -0.08
N GLY A 145 14.40 41.23 -1.09
CA GLY A 145 13.41 41.42 -2.14
C GLY A 145 13.38 40.30 -3.18
N ARG A 146 14.39 39.42 -3.21
CA ARG A 146 14.53 38.35 -4.22
C ARG A 146 14.72 36.97 -3.58
N ILE A 147 13.88 36.67 -2.59
CA ILE A 147 13.80 35.32 -2.00
C ILE A 147 12.83 34.49 -2.85
N CYS A 148 13.34 33.43 -3.47
CA CYS A 148 12.61 32.52 -4.33
C CYS A 148 12.59 31.11 -3.75
N VAL A 149 11.55 30.33 -4.05
CA VAL A 149 11.45 28.92 -3.62
C VAL A 149 11.15 28.04 -4.82
N SER A 150 11.86 26.92 -4.94
CA SER A 150 11.59 25.90 -5.96
C SER A 150 11.77 24.51 -5.36
N GLY A 151 11.16 23.51 -5.96
CA GLY A 151 11.32 22.14 -5.51
C GLY A 151 10.58 21.15 -6.40
N ILE A 152 10.86 19.87 -6.20
CA ILE A 152 10.28 18.79 -6.99
C ILE A 152 9.52 17.77 -6.15
N SER A 153 8.39 17.27 -6.64
CA SER A 153 7.66 16.16 -6.01
C SER A 153 7.21 16.56 -4.61
N LEU A 154 7.63 15.82 -3.57
CA LEU A 154 7.53 16.25 -2.18
C LEU A 154 8.03 17.70 -1.97
N GLY A 155 9.14 18.07 -2.60
CA GLY A 155 9.67 19.43 -2.57
C GLY A 155 8.78 20.46 -3.27
N ALA A 156 8.05 20.08 -4.32
CA ALA A 156 7.06 20.96 -4.94
C ALA A 156 5.85 21.19 -4.02
N GLN A 157 5.43 20.15 -3.29
CA GLN A 157 4.43 20.32 -2.22
C GLN A 157 4.95 21.25 -1.13
N GLY A 158 6.21 21.10 -0.70
CA GLY A 158 6.86 22.03 0.22
C GLY A 158 6.90 23.47 -0.29
N THR A 159 7.16 23.66 -1.59
CA THR A 159 7.11 24.98 -2.25
C THR A 159 5.72 25.59 -2.16
N TRP A 160 4.67 24.80 -2.41
CA TRP A 160 3.28 25.23 -2.23
C TRP A 160 2.95 25.59 -0.78
N ARG A 161 3.36 24.76 0.20
CA ARG A 161 3.13 25.03 1.63
C ARG A 161 3.78 26.35 2.08
N LEU A 162 5.01 26.61 1.63
CA LEU A 162 5.67 27.90 1.87
C LEU A 162 4.96 29.05 1.16
N ALA A 163 4.50 28.89 -0.08
CA ALA A 163 3.77 29.93 -0.79
C ALA A 163 2.44 30.29 -0.09
N ILE A 164 1.71 29.28 0.39
CA ILE A 164 0.43 29.45 1.10
C ILE A 164 0.62 30.30 2.38
N LYS A 165 1.67 30.03 3.14
CA LYS A 165 1.88 30.68 4.45
C LYS A 165 2.75 31.93 4.40
N TYR A 166 3.76 31.96 3.55
CA TYR A 166 4.79 33.00 3.49
C TYR A 166 4.90 33.68 2.12
N GLY A 167 4.01 33.38 1.16
CA GLY A 167 4.06 33.88 -0.22
C GLY A 167 4.15 35.41 -0.33
N SER A 168 3.56 36.14 0.61
CA SER A 168 3.66 37.61 0.62
C SER A 168 5.09 38.14 0.77
N MET A 169 6.02 37.33 1.28
CA MET A 169 7.45 37.64 1.46
C MET A 169 8.34 36.99 0.39
N LEU A 170 7.77 36.24 -0.57
CA LEU A 170 8.48 35.54 -1.62
C LEU A 170 8.33 36.28 -2.96
N ALA A 171 9.42 36.38 -3.72
CA ALA A 171 9.43 37.01 -5.03
C ALA A 171 8.77 36.10 -6.08
N ALA A 172 9.17 34.83 -6.09
CA ALA A 172 8.65 33.83 -7.00
C ALA A 172 8.70 32.43 -6.39
N VAL A 173 7.76 31.57 -6.80
CA VAL A 173 7.75 30.15 -6.48
C VAL A 173 7.61 29.29 -7.74
N VAL A 174 8.39 28.20 -7.78
CA VAL A 174 8.45 27.29 -8.93
C VAL A 174 8.29 25.83 -8.48
N PRO A 175 7.05 25.34 -8.28
CA PRO A 175 6.81 23.93 -7.99
C PRO A 175 6.94 23.06 -9.26
N MET A 176 7.70 21.97 -9.18
CA MET A 176 7.90 21.01 -10.28
C MET A 176 7.33 19.63 -9.95
N ALA A 177 6.49 19.07 -10.81
CA ALA A 177 5.92 17.74 -10.59
C ALA A 177 5.24 17.58 -9.22
N GLY A 178 4.41 18.55 -8.82
CA GLY A 178 3.63 18.47 -7.58
C GLY A 178 2.45 19.43 -7.54
N GLN A 179 1.36 18.96 -6.94
CA GLN A 179 0.16 19.73 -6.64
C GLN A 179 0.32 20.53 -5.35
N CYS A 180 -0.59 21.47 -5.14
CA CYS A 180 -0.81 22.03 -3.82
C CYS A 180 -1.36 20.95 -2.88
N ASP A 181 -0.93 20.95 -1.62
CA ASP A 181 -1.28 19.91 -0.63
C ASP A 181 -2.68 20.15 -0.02
N TRP A 182 -3.69 20.21 -0.89
CA TRP A 182 -5.08 20.18 -0.47
C TRP A 182 -5.59 18.73 -0.41
N PRO A 183 -6.43 18.37 0.58
CA PRO A 183 -6.93 17.00 0.72
C PRO A 183 -7.53 16.46 -0.59
N GLY A 184 -7.04 15.31 -1.06
CA GLY A 184 -7.62 14.60 -2.21
C GLY A 184 -7.57 15.33 -3.55
N ASP A 185 -6.60 16.23 -3.76
CA ASP A 185 -6.53 17.06 -4.98
C ASP A 185 -7.78 17.96 -5.14
N SER A 186 -8.48 18.16 -4.01
CA SER A 186 -9.66 19.00 -3.89
C SER A 186 -9.29 20.23 -3.07
N TRP A 187 -9.49 21.40 -3.66
CA TRP A 187 -9.61 22.64 -2.91
C TRP A 187 -10.46 22.43 -1.65
N PRO A 188 -10.12 23.06 -0.50
CA PRO A 188 -10.84 22.89 0.77
C PRO A 188 -12.35 22.92 0.56
N SER A 189 -12.98 21.76 0.79
CA SER A 189 -14.39 21.54 0.49
C SER A 189 -15.26 22.53 1.27
N GLY A 190 -16.02 23.37 0.55
CA GLY A 190 -17.12 24.15 1.13
C GLY A 190 -16.84 25.62 1.47
N SER A 191 -15.59 26.03 1.72
CA SER A 191 -15.28 27.42 2.11
C SER A 191 -14.21 28.12 1.27
N GLY A 192 -13.52 27.40 0.38
CA GLY A 192 -12.36 27.96 -0.31
C GLY A 192 -11.19 28.28 0.64
N PRO A 193 -10.15 28.98 0.15
CA PRO A 193 -8.99 29.36 0.94
C PRO A 193 -9.37 30.41 1.98
N SER A 194 -8.65 30.47 3.10
CA SER A 194 -8.78 31.61 4.00
C SER A 194 -8.32 32.90 3.27
N MET A 195 -8.83 34.05 3.72
CA MET A 195 -8.41 35.35 3.19
C MET A 195 -6.90 35.59 3.37
N GLU A 196 -6.28 34.98 4.37
CA GLU A 196 -4.84 35.02 4.60
C GLU A 196 -4.08 34.28 3.50
N VAL A 197 -4.51 33.06 3.15
CA VAL A 197 -3.92 32.30 2.04
C VAL A 197 -4.04 33.05 0.73
N LEU A 198 -5.23 33.62 0.44
CA LEU A 198 -5.42 34.46 -0.75
C LEU A 198 -4.48 35.66 -0.75
N LYS A 199 -4.34 36.35 0.39
CA LYS A 199 -3.44 37.49 0.52
C LYS A 199 -1.99 37.09 0.26
N ASN A 200 -1.53 35.97 0.81
CA ASN A 200 -0.17 35.47 0.62
C ASN A 200 0.10 35.09 -0.83
N LEU A 201 -0.84 34.40 -1.47
CA LEU A 201 -0.69 33.97 -2.87
C LEU A 201 -0.93 35.09 -3.88
N SER A 202 -1.64 36.16 -3.50
CA SER A 202 -1.99 37.24 -4.42
C SER A 202 -0.78 38.00 -4.98
N HIS A 203 0.37 37.95 -4.30
CA HIS A 203 1.50 38.80 -4.61
C HIS A 203 2.80 38.05 -4.93
N VAL A 204 2.77 36.72 -4.97
CA VAL A 204 3.90 35.87 -5.33
C VAL A 204 3.74 35.38 -6.77
N ALA A 205 4.77 35.56 -7.58
CA ALA A 205 4.74 35.02 -8.93
C ALA A 205 4.86 33.49 -8.89
N VAL A 206 4.03 32.78 -9.64
CA VAL A 206 4.02 31.31 -9.65
C VAL A 206 4.29 30.80 -11.06
N ARG A 207 5.27 29.90 -11.22
CA ARG A 207 5.42 29.11 -12.46
C ARG A 207 5.54 27.64 -12.10
N ALA A 208 4.51 26.85 -12.38
CA ALA A 208 4.54 25.42 -12.18
C ALA A 208 5.05 24.71 -13.45
N TYR A 209 5.84 23.65 -13.27
CA TYR A 209 6.21 22.74 -14.35
C TYR A 209 5.66 21.34 -14.05
N HIS A 210 4.84 20.80 -14.94
CA HIS A 210 4.19 19.50 -14.72
C HIS A 210 3.88 18.82 -16.06
N THR A 211 4.37 17.62 -16.30
CA THR A 211 4.07 16.90 -17.55
C THR A 211 2.64 16.40 -17.57
N ASP A 212 2.07 16.27 -18.75
CA ASP A 212 0.71 15.73 -18.94
C ASP A 212 0.61 14.22 -18.67
N THR A 213 1.76 13.55 -18.55
CA THR A 213 1.88 12.11 -18.30
C THR A 213 2.25 11.75 -16.86
N ASP A 214 2.53 12.74 -15.99
CA ASP A 214 2.82 12.48 -14.57
C ASP A 214 1.53 12.14 -13.83
N ASP A 215 1.33 10.84 -13.60
CA ASP A 215 0.23 10.30 -12.81
C ASP A 215 0.65 9.97 -11.36
N TYR A 216 1.92 10.23 -11.04
CA TYR A 216 2.51 9.93 -9.74
C TYR A 216 2.28 11.09 -8.78
N ALA A 217 2.56 12.31 -9.21
CA ALA A 217 2.23 13.52 -8.47
C ALA A 217 1.01 14.20 -9.07
N GLY A 218 0.16 14.78 -8.22
CA GLY A 218 -0.99 15.50 -8.75
C GLY A 218 -0.61 16.76 -9.50
N ASN A 219 -1.49 17.15 -10.40
CA ASN A 219 -1.28 18.24 -11.34
C ASN A 219 -1.81 19.55 -10.76
N PRO A 220 -0.96 20.60 -10.61
CA PRO A 220 -1.36 21.86 -9.99
C PRO A 220 -2.30 22.72 -10.85
N ARG A 221 -2.74 22.24 -12.01
CA ARG A 221 -3.64 22.96 -12.92
C ARG A 221 -4.90 23.44 -12.21
N LYS A 222 -5.59 22.56 -11.49
CA LYS A 222 -6.82 22.93 -10.77
C LYS A 222 -6.52 23.96 -9.70
N ASP A 223 -5.38 23.85 -9.02
CA ASP A 223 -4.97 24.80 -8.00
C ASP A 223 -4.86 26.22 -8.59
N ILE A 224 -4.16 26.35 -9.72
CA ILE A 224 -3.93 27.63 -10.39
C ILE A 224 -5.22 28.19 -11.01
N GLU A 225 -6.03 27.36 -11.67
CA GLU A 225 -7.32 27.77 -12.26
C GLU A 225 -8.27 28.36 -11.20
N TRP A 226 -8.26 27.82 -9.99
CA TRP A 226 -9.06 28.33 -8.88
C TRP A 226 -8.48 29.59 -8.24
N LEU A 227 -7.16 29.68 -8.04
CA LEU A 227 -6.52 30.92 -7.56
C LEU A 227 -6.75 32.11 -8.50
N THR A 228 -7.03 31.81 -9.76
CA THR A 228 -7.26 32.80 -10.82
C THR A 228 -8.70 32.76 -11.34
N TYR A 229 -9.62 32.19 -10.56
CA TYR A 229 -11.02 32.01 -10.93
C TYR A 229 -11.65 33.34 -11.39
N ARG A 230 -12.26 33.33 -12.59
CA ARG A 230 -12.85 34.47 -13.33
C ARG A 230 -11.87 35.37 -14.10
N HIS A 231 -10.62 34.95 -14.30
CA HIS A 231 -9.67 35.67 -15.14
C HIS A 231 -9.49 35.02 -16.52
N TYR A 232 -9.01 35.82 -17.47
CA TYR A 232 -8.68 35.36 -18.81
C TYR A 232 -7.45 34.45 -18.74
N GLU A 233 -7.66 33.16 -18.98
CA GLU A 233 -6.60 32.23 -19.31
C GLU A 233 -6.11 32.52 -20.73
N SER A 234 -4.80 32.65 -20.90
CA SER A 234 -4.17 32.55 -22.22
C SER A 234 -3.43 31.23 -22.32
N THR A 235 -3.63 30.54 -23.43
CA THR A 235 -3.06 29.24 -23.69
C THR A 235 -2.35 29.25 -25.03
N PHE A 236 -1.13 28.76 -25.08
CA PHE A 236 -0.38 28.63 -26.32
C PHE A 236 0.62 27.48 -26.22
N ASP A 237 0.90 26.85 -27.36
CA ASP A 237 1.94 25.83 -27.46
C ASP A 237 3.24 26.51 -27.91
N ILE A 238 4.34 26.24 -27.20
CA ILE A 238 5.68 26.63 -27.64
C ILE A 238 6.48 25.38 -28.01
N GLN A 239 7.38 25.54 -28.97
CA GLN A 239 8.35 24.51 -29.30
C GLN A 239 9.69 24.90 -28.71
N ILE A 240 10.13 24.17 -27.69
CA ILE A 240 11.45 24.32 -27.13
C ILE A 240 12.39 23.39 -27.87
N ALA A 241 13.53 23.90 -28.31
CA ALA A 241 14.58 23.05 -28.87
C ALA A 241 15.04 22.07 -27.79
N GLY A 242 14.76 20.78 -28.00
CA GLY A 242 15.15 19.69 -27.13
C GLY A 242 16.06 18.70 -27.85
N VAL A 243 16.70 17.83 -27.08
CA VAL A 243 17.26 16.58 -27.62
C VAL A 243 16.11 15.58 -27.55
N GLY A 244 15.51 15.24 -28.68
CA GLY A 244 14.35 14.36 -28.64
C GLY A 244 14.68 12.90 -28.59
N VAL A 245 13.58 12.20 -28.41
CA VAL A 245 13.45 10.77 -28.26
C VAL A 245 13.62 10.09 -29.63
N GLY A 246 14.76 10.33 -30.29
CA GLY A 246 15.21 9.38 -31.30
C GLY A 246 15.59 8.08 -30.59
N ASN A 247 15.21 6.93 -31.14
CA ASN A 247 15.51 5.58 -30.61
C ASN A 247 17.01 5.25 -30.41
N SER A 248 17.92 6.20 -30.60
CA SER A 248 19.34 6.06 -30.33
C SER A 248 19.68 6.55 -28.93
N ARG A 249 20.40 5.73 -28.17
CA ARG A 249 21.06 6.04 -26.89
C ARG A 249 22.11 7.17 -27.02
N THR A 250 21.73 8.33 -27.55
CA THR A 250 22.64 9.46 -27.66
C THR A 250 22.69 10.15 -26.31
N ASP A 251 23.84 10.07 -25.66
CA ASP A 251 24.08 10.61 -24.33
C ASP A 251 23.95 12.15 -24.35
N ILE A 252 22.88 12.67 -23.76
CA ILE A 252 22.59 14.12 -23.64
C ILE A 252 23.77 14.89 -23.03
N SER A 253 24.59 14.24 -22.19
CA SER A 253 25.75 14.88 -21.58
C SER A 253 26.82 15.28 -22.61
N GLN A 254 26.85 14.67 -23.79
CA GLN A 254 27.79 15.00 -24.86
C GLN A 254 27.35 16.22 -25.69
N LEU A 255 26.04 16.49 -25.76
CA LEU A 255 25.50 17.63 -26.54
C LEU A 255 25.39 18.91 -25.70
N TRP A 256 25.36 18.79 -24.37
CA TRP A 256 25.11 19.92 -23.47
C TRP A 256 26.16 21.05 -23.53
N PRO A 257 27.48 20.75 -23.54
CA PRO A 257 28.49 21.80 -23.67
C PRO A 257 28.40 22.58 -24.99
N LEU A 258 27.94 21.92 -26.07
CA LEU A 258 27.77 22.54 -27.39
C LEU A 258 26.58 23.50 -27.42
N LEU A 259 25.47 23.12 -26.78
CA LEU A 259 24.27 23.98 -26.66
C LEU A 259 24.47 25.16 -25.70
N ALA A 260 25.26 24.97 -24.63
CA ALA A 260 25.50 26.00 -23.62
C ALA A 260 26.45 27.14 -24.09
N HIS A 261 27.26 26.91 -25.13
CA HIS A 261 28.27 27.87 -25.59
C HIS A 261 27.96 28.53 -26.94
N GLY A 262 26.82 28.23 -27.57
CA GLY A 262 26.44 28.85 -28.86
C GLY A 262 27.45 28.61 -30.00
N GLY A 263 28.28 27.58 -29.89
CA GLY A 263 29.32 27.26 -30.88
C GLY A 263 28.77 26.46 -32.06
N ASP A 264 29.39 26.62 -33.22
CA ASP A 264 29.13 25.80 -34.41
C ASP A 264 29.32 24.30 -34.08
N PHE A 265 28.40 23.45 -34.55
CA PHE A 265 28.45 22.00 -34.30
C PHE A 265 29.76 21.38 -34.82
N PRO A 266 30.43 20.51 -34.04
CA PRO A 266 31.66 19.86 -34.49
C PRO A 266 31.38 18.94 -35.68
N VAL A 267 32.28 18.99 -36.66
CA VAL A 267 32.28 18.07 -37.81
C VAL A 267 32.81 16.72 -37.31
N VAL A 268 31.99 15.68 -37.38
CA VAL A 268 32.43 14.33 -37.02
C VAL A 268 33.20 13.76 -38.21
N LYS A 269 34.45 13.38 -37.95
CA LYS A 269 35.27 12.67 -38.93
C LYS A 269 35.02 11.18 -38.77
N GLU A 270 34.42 10.57 -39.78
CA GLU A 270 34.15 9.13 -39.81
C GLU A 270 35.01 8.50 -40.90
N VAL A 271 35.76 7.45 -40.54
CA VAL A 271 36.52 6.68 -41.53
C VAL A 271 35.60 5.57 -42.06
N VAL A 272 35.13 5.73 -43.29
CA VAL A 272 34.29 4.75 -43.97
C VAL A 272 35.07 4.27 -45.20
N ASP A 273 35.32 2.96 -45.26
CA ASP A 273 36.12 2.31 -46.32
C ASP A 273 37.55 2.84 -46.45
N GLY A 274 38.17 3.25 -45.35
CA GLY A 274 39.55 3.76 -45.34
C GLY A 274 39.71 5.20 -45.82
N GLU A 275 38.63 5.88 -46.20
CA GLU A 275 38.60 7.32 -46.46
C GLU A 275 38.03 8.09 -45.27
N GLU A 276 38.77 9.10 -44.81
CA GLU A 276 38.32 10.05 -43.80
C GLU A 276 37.27 10.98 -44.41
N LYS A 277 35.98 10.70 -44.15
CA LYS A 277 34.88 11.54 -44.61
C LYS A 277 34.43 12.45 -43.49
N THR A 278 34.55 13.75 -43.72
CA THR A 278 33.92 14.77 -42.88
C THR A 278 32.43 14.80 -43.19
N ARG A 279 31.61 14.40 -42.23
CA ARG A 279 30.17 14.68 -42.27
C ARG A 279 29.88 15.73 -41.20
N PRO A 280 29.05 16.76 -41.48
CA PRO A 280 28.45 17.50 -40.39
C PRO A 280 27.84 16.45 -39.46
N ALA A 281 28.09 16.53 -38.14
CA ALA A 281 27.36 15.71 -37.19
C ALA A 281 25.90 15.77 -37.65
N ARG A 282 25.31 14.62 -38.07
CA ARG A 282 23.92 14.58 -38.54
C ARG A 282 23.19 15.56 -37.66
N SER A 283 22.55 16.59 -38.24
CA SER A 283 21.74 17.52 -37.47
C SER A 283 20.93 16.63 -36.55
N ALA A 284 21.34 16.54 -35.27
CA ALA A 284 20.59 15.80 -34.30
C ALA A 284 19.36 16.65 -34.27
N GLU A 285 18.33 16.24 -35.03
CA GLU A 285 17.19 17.08 -35.34
C GLU A 285 16.71 17.53 -33.98
N LEU A 286 16.99 18.81 -33.64
CA LEU A 286 16.67 19.37 -32.35
C LEU A 286 15.18 19.15 -32.26
N THR A 287 14.82 18.16 -31.48
CA THR A 287 13.50 17.61 -31.57
C THR A 287 12.68 18.59 -30.78
N LYS A 288 11.73 19.17 -31.49
CA LYS A 288 10.86 20.18 -30.93
C LYS A 288 10.07 19.52 -29.81
N LEU A 289 10.30 19.98 -28.60
CA LEU A 289 9.49 19.59 -27.47
C LEU A 289 8.31 20.55 -27.42
N ASP A 290 7.13 20.01 -27.67
CA ASP A 290 5.90 20.77 -27.52
C ASP A 290 5.63 20.98 -26.02
N VAL A 291 5.58 22.24 -25.61
CA VAL A 291 5.23 22.64 -24.25
C VAL A 291 3.94 23.43 -24.31
N HIS A 292 2.92 22.91 -23.63
CA HIS A 292 1.67 23.60 -23.46
C HIS A 292 1.80 24.60 -22.31
N VAL A 293 1.67 25.89 -22.62
CA VAL A 293 1.79 26.96 -21.62
C VAL A 293 0.42 27.56 -21.38
N ARG A 294 0.05 27.63 -20.10
CA ARG A 294 -1.14 28.34 -19.63
C ARG A 294 -0.69 29.48 -18.73
N LYS A 295 -1.24 30.66 -18.95
CA LYS A 295 -0.95 31.85 -18.16
C LYS A 295 -2.23 32.48 -17.65
N TRP A 296 -2.17 32.86 -16.39
CA TRP A 296 -3.18 33.60 -15.69
C TRP A 296 -2.53 34.80 -14.98
N SER A 297 -3.34 35.76 -14.57
CA SER A 297 -2.93 36.87 -13.72
C SER A 297 -3.85 36.95 -12.52
N HIS A 298 -3.27 37.14 -11.33
CA HIS A 298 -4.06 37.26 -10.12
C HIS A 298 -4.97 38.50 -10.14
N PRO A 299 -6.26 38.39 -9.73
CA PRO A 299 -7.27 39.42 -9.90
C PRO A 299 -6.90 40.83 -9.46
N SER A 300 -6.38 40.94 -8.25
CA SER A 300 -6.21 42.23 -7.57
C SER A 300 -4.84 42.86 -7.81
N THR A 301 -3.88 42.08 -8.29
CA THR A 301 -2.45 42.45 -8.29
C THR A 301 -1.82 42.36 -9.67
N GLY A 302 -2.43 41.62 -10.60
CA GLY A 302 -1.84 41.31 -11.90
C GLY A 302 -0.66 40.36 -11.84
N THR A 303 -0.33 39.81 -10.66
CA THR A 303 0.82 38.92 -10.46
C THR A 303 0.67 37.66 -11.34
N PRO A 304 1.71 37.26 -12.10
CA PRO A 304 1.60 36.15 -13.03
C PRO A 304 1.53 34.79 -12.32
N MET A 305 0.68 33.92 -12.85
CA MET A 305 0.64 32.50 -12.52
C MET A 305 0.69 31.70 -13.82
N GLU A 306 1.64 30.78 -13.95
CA GLU A 306 1.89 30.03 -15.17
C GLU A 306 1.96 28.53 -14.91
N LEU A 307 1.45 27.73 -15.83
CA LEU A 307 1.63 26.28 -15.87
C LEU A 307 2.27 25.90 -17.20
N TRP A 308 3.45 25.30 -17.12
CA TRP A 308 4.21 24.79 -18.26
C TRP A 308 4.12 23.28 -18.27
N SER A 309 3.47 22.73 -19.28
CA SER A 309 3.23 21.30 -19.44
C SER A 309 3.89 20.73 -20.69
N PRO A 310 5.13 20.23 -20.57
CA PRO A 310 5.77 19.49 -21.66
C PRO A 310 4.96 18.26 -22.00
N LYS A 311 4.64 18.08 -23.29
CA LYS A 311 3.88 16.94 -23.77
C LYS A 311 4.77 15.69 -23.91
N GLY A 312 4.19 14.54 -23.62
CA GLY A 312 4.75 13.22 -23.94
C GLY A 312 5.70 12.64 -22.88
N GLU A 313 5.99 11.34 -23.04
CA GLU A 313 6.81 10.60 -22.08
C GLU A 313 8.26 11.10 -22.04
N LEU A 314 8.81 11.11 -20.83
CA LEU A 314 10.15 11.57 -20.50
C LEU A 314 11.18 10.44 -20.61
N PHE A 315 11.34 9.80 -21.77
CA PHE A 315 12.34 8.73 -21.93
C PHE A 315 13.78 9.28 -21.79
N GLU A 316 14.24 9.49 -20.55
CA GLU A 316 15.64 9.79 -20.24
C GLU A 316 16.38 8.52 -19.80
N LEU A 317 17.55 8.33 -20.41
CA LEU A 317 18.35 7.10 -20.46
C LEU A 317 18.89 6.60 -19.11
N LEU A 318 18.71 7.35 -18.02
CA LEU A 318 19.50 7.16 -16.80
C LEU A 318 18.89 6.19 -15.77
N ASN A 319 17.59 5.88 -15.84
CA ASN A 319 16.93 5.06 -14.81
C ASN A 319 16.08 3.92 -15.40
N GLY A 320 16.76 2.89 -15.93
CA GLY A 320 16.33 1.48 -16.01
C GLY A 320 14.83 1.10 -15.97
N GLY A 321 13.94 1.82 -16.66
CA GLY A 321 12.52 1.47 -16.79
C GLY A 321 11.58 1.92 -15.65
N HIS A 322 11.89 3.01 -14.93
CA HIS A 322 10.97 3.59 -13.93
C HIS A 322 10.30 4.88 -14.41
N ASN A 323 9.04 5.08 -13.95
CA ASN A 323 8.06 6.09 -14.39
C ASN A 323 8.69 7.42 -14.80
N THR A 324 8.97 7.54 -16.09
CA THR A 324 9.75 8.62 -16.69
C THR A 324 9.04 9.95 -16.53
N SER A 325 7.70 9.93 -16.53
CA SER A 325 6.84 11.12 -16.48
C SER A 325 7.07 12.02 -15.27
N HIS A 326 7.54 11.49 -14.13
CA HIS A 326 7.77 12.26 -12.91
C HIS A 326 9.11 13.05 -12.88
N LEU A 327 9.89 13.03 -13.97
CA LEU A 327 11.24 13.61 -14.03
C LEU A 327 11.32 14.97 -14.76
N VAL A 328 10.24 15.77 -14.77
CA VAL A 328 10.16 17.05 -15.51
C VAL A 328 11.33 18.01 -15.24
N HIS A 329 11.85 18.01 -14.00
CA HIS A 329 13.00 18.81 -13.59
C HIS A 329 14.26 18.59 -14.43
N GLN A 330 14.49 17.39 -14.97
CA GLN A 330 15.70 17.10 -15.76
C GLN A 330 15.72 17.93 -17.04
N ARG A 331 14.55 18.15 -17.65
CA ARG A 331 14.39 19.06 -18.81
C ARG A 331 14.48 20.52 -18.39
N VAL A 332 13.70 20.90 -17.37
CA VAL A 332 13.53 22.30 -16.97
C VAL A 332 14.82 22.91 -16.42
N LEU A 333 15.52 22.21 -15.53
CA LEU A 333 16.68 22.76 -14.84
C LEU A 333 17.89 22.87 -15.76
N ARG A 334 18.07 21.89 -16.65
CA ARG A 334 19.17 21.89 -17.59
C ARG A 334 18.92 22.89 -18.70
N ASN A 335 17.73 22.94 -19.27
CA ASN A 335 17.48 23.73 -20.47
C ASN A 335 17.04 25.18 -20.20
N PRO A 336 17.90 26.18 -20.47
CA PRO A 336 17.58 27.59 -20.20
C PRO A 336 16.36 28.08 -20.98
N LEU A 337 15.98 27.43 -22.10
CA LEU A 337 14.79 27.80 -22.88
C LEU A 337 13.47 27.57 -22.13
N PHE A 338 13.47 26.83 -21.02
CA PHE A 338 12.32 26.78 -20.11
C PHE A 338 12.17 28.05 -19.27
N GLY A 339 13.12 28.98 -19.34
CA GLY A 339 13.09 30.26 -18.63
C GLY A 339 13.03 30.11 -17.12
N PHE A 340 13.57 29.02 -16.56
CA PHE A 340 13.50 28.76 -15.11
C PHE A 340 14.23 29.83 -14.32
N ALA A 341 15.49 30.11 -14.66
CA ALA A 341 16.28 31.14 -13.97
C ALA A 341 15.77 32.55 -14.27
N ASP A 342 15.40 32.83 -15.53
CA ASP A 342 14.88 34.13 -15.94
C ASP A 342 13.63 34.51 -15.16
N PHE A 343 12.67 33.59 -15.02
CA PHE A 343 11.46 33.81 -14.22
C PHE A 343 11.78 34.18 -12.77
N LEU A 344 12.76 33.52 -12.15
CA LEU A 344 13.17 33.84 -10.78
C LEU A 344 13.83 35.22 -10.68
N LEU A 345 14.61 35.63 -11.69
CA LEU A 345 15.29 36.92 -11.73
C LEU A 345 14.36 38.10 -12.03
N GLU A 346 13.29 37.87 -12.78
CA GLU A 346 12.31 38.89 -13.19
C GLU A 346 11.45 39.43 -12.03
N HIS A 347 11.35 38.69 -10.92
CA HIS A 347 10.41 38.99 -9.84
C HIS A 347 11.07 39.56 -8.59
N ARG A 348 10.38 40.50 -7.95
CA ARG A 348 10.84 41.16 -6.72
C ARG A 348 9.67 41.48 -5.79
N VAL A 349 9.90 41.30 -4.49
CA VAL A 349 9.01 41.74 -3.42
C VAL A 349 9.22 43.24 -3.17
N PRO A 350 8.17 44.07 -3.15
CA PRO A 350 8.27 45.49 -2.85
C PRO A 350 8.67 45.71 -1.37
N PRO A 351 9.38 46.79 -1.04
CA PRO A 351 10.03 46.97 0.26
C PRO A 351 9.13 46.75 1.48
N GLU A 352 7.86 47.14 1.41
CA GLU A 352 6.89 47.01 2.50
C GLU A 352 6.46 45.57 2.81
N ARG A 353 6.76 44.63 1.91
CA ARG A 353 6.47 43.19 2.08
C ARG A 353 7.71 42.33 2.28
N GLN A 354 8.90 42.91 2.18
CA GLN A 354 10.14 42.16 2.31
C GLN A 354 10.29 41.61 3.72
N TRP A 355 10.76 40.37 3.84
CA TRP A 355 11.28 39.90 5.11
C TRP A 355 12.47 40.77 5.54
N ARG A 356 12.62 41.01 6.84
CA ARG A 356 13.66 41.90 7.38
C ARG A 356 14.66 41.12 8.23
N PHE A 357 15.94 41.49 8.14
CA PHE A 357 17.01 40.86 8.93
C PHE A 357 16.84 41.06 10.44
N ASP A 358 16.15 42.13 10.85
CA ASP A 358 15.81 42.43 12.25
C ASP A 358 14.47 41.82 12.69
N ALA A 359 13.81 41.04 11.83
CA ALA A 359 12.61 40.30 12.22
C ALA A 359 12.96 39.25 13.26
N GLU A 360 12.15 39.18 14.32
CA GLU A 360 12.30 38.22 15.41
C GLU A 360 12.43 36.79 14.85
N PRO A 361 13.38 35.98 15.38
CA PRO A 361 13.49 34.57 15.02
C PRO A 361 12.17 33.84 15.26
N LEU A 362 11.70 33.11 14.24
CA LEU A 362 10.57 32.22 14.40
C LEU A 362 11.00 31.03 15.24
N ILE A 363 10.43 30.90 16.44
CA ILE A 363 10.63 29.73 17.29
C ILE A 363 9.51 28.74 16.97
N VAL A 364 9.89 27.57 16.44
CA VAL A 364 8.96 26.49 16.13
C VAL A 364 9.05 25.47 17.26
N ASP A 365 7.91 25.11 17.82
CA ASP A 365 7.77 24.05 18.80
C ASP A 365 6.64 23.12 18.37
N THR A 366 6.98 21.99 17.77
CA THR A 366 6.01 20.98 17.35
C THR A 366 5.84 19.85 18.37
N THR A 367 6.24 20.06 19.64
CA THR A 367 6.27 18.99 20.65
C THR A 367 4.92 18.32 20.83
N GLU A 368 3.83 19.10 20.82
CA GLU A 368 2.47 18.57 20.92
C GLU A 368 2.06 17.79 19.66
N ALA A 369 2.35 18.32 18.47
CA ALA A 369 2.03 17.65 17.20
C ALA A 369 2.80 16.33 17.05
N ARG A 370 4.09 16.35 17.40
CA ARG A 370 4.95 15.16 17.46
C ARG A 370 4.42 14.16 18.47
N ARG A 371 4.06 14.60 19.69
CA ARG A 371 3.48 13.73 20.72
C ARG A 371 2.17 13.10 20.25
N ALA A 372 1.29 13.87 19.64
CA ALA A 372 0.02 13.38 19.10
C ALA A 372 0.24 12.32 18.00
N LEU A 373 1.25 12.52 17.15
CA LEU A 373 1.63 11.57 16.12
C LEU A 373 2.26 10.29 16.71
N GLU A 374 3.16 10.43 17.68
CA GLU A 374 3.77 9.31 18.41
C GLU A 374 2.72 8.53 19.20
N GLU A 375 1.72 9.19 19.78
CA GLU A 375 0.58 8.58 20.48
C GLU A 375 -0.37 7.87 19.50
N ALA A 376 -0.68 8.49 18.37
CA ALA A 376 -1.44 7.86 17.29
C ALA A 376 -0.75 6.59 16.76
N TRP A 377 0.58 6.56 16.77
CA TRP A 377 1.36 5.37 16.40
C TRP A 377 1.46 4.34 17.53
N GLY A 378 1.66 4.79 18.78
CA GLY A 378 1.78 3.92 19.95
C GLY A 378 0.47 3.19 20.29
N SER A 379 -0.68 3.78 19.94
CA SER A 379 -2.00 3.19 20.17
C SER A 379 -2.36 2.07 19.18
N ASP A 380 -1.73 2.01 18.01
CA ASP A 380 -1.92 0.91 17.03
C ASP A 380 -0.98 -0.28 17.25
N ALA A 381 0.17 -0.08 17.90
CA ALA A 381 1.15 -1.14 18.15
C ALA A 381 0.87 -2.02 19.39
N SER A 382 -0.16 -1.71 20.20
CA SER A 382 -0.34 -2.30 21.54
C SER A 382 -1.58 -3.19 21.74
N LYS A 383 -2.30 -3.59 20.69
CA LYS A 383 -3.52 -4.42 20.84
C LYS A 383 -3.31 -5.93 21.09
N ASP A 384 -2.17 -6.33 21.67
CA ASP A 384 -1.89 -7.73 22.07
C ASP A 384 -1.77 -7.95 23.60
N ALA A 385 -2.26 -7.04 24.44
CA ALA A 385 -2.35 -7.27 25.88
C ALA A 385 -3.80 -7.13 26.39
N ALA A 386 -4.38 -8.25 26.81
CA ALA A 386 -5.65 -8.27 27.56
C ALA A 386 -5.51 -7.57 28.93
N PRO A 387 -6.57 -6.93 29.47
CA PRO A 387 -6.45 -6.07 30.64
C PRO A 387 -6.77 -6.82 31.95
N GLU A 388 -6.03 -6.50 33.02
CA GLU A 388 -6.52 -6.64 34.40
C GLU A 388 -6.44 -5.30 35.15
N ALA A 389 -7.60 -4.92 35.71
CA ALA A 389 -7.84 -4.05 36.88
C ALA A 389 -7.38 -2.57 36.90
N GLY A 390 -8.28 -1.68 36.44
CA GLY A 390 -8.99 -0.67 37.26
C GLY A 390 -8.27 0.55 37.85
N VAL A 391 -8.46 1.73 37.22
CA VAL A 391 -8.45 3.11 37.81
C VAL A 391 -9.35 4.03 36.94
N PRO A 392 -10.06 5.05 37.49
CA PRO A 392 -11.18 5.72 36.82
C PRO A 392 -10.81 6.92 35.93
N GLY A 393 -11.27 6.84 34.67
CA GLY A 393 -11.99 7.86 33.87
C GLY A 393 -11.44 9.29 33.70
N GLU A 394 -11.03 9.61 32.47
CA GLU A 394 -11.19 10.93 31.82
C GLU A 394 -11.34 10.75 30.27
N PRO A 395 -11.90 11.73 29.54
CA PRO A 395 -13.06 11.51 28.68
C PRO A 395 -12.73 11.13 27.24
N SER A 396 -13.40 10.08 26.76
CA SER A 396 -13.56 9.81 25.33
C SER A 396 -14.24 10.99 24.64
N GLY A 397 -13.70 11.44 23.51
CA GLY A 397 -14.33 12.46 22.67
C GLY A 397 -15.81 12.17 22.39
N PRO A 398 -16.64 13.22 22.17
CA PRO A 398 -18.08 13.09 22.18
C PRO A 398 -18.55 12.14 21.07
N THR A 399 -19.05 10.97 21.47
CA THR A 399 -19.85 10.13 20.59
C THR A 399 -21.06 10.94 20.16
N GLU A 400 -21.23 11.16 18.85
CA GLU A 400 -22.37 11.86 18.28
C GLU A 400 -23.68 11.14 18.68
N GLU A 401 -24.33 11.60 19.76
CA GLU A 401 -25.61 11.07 20.19
C GLU A 401 -26.73 11.69 19.34
N LEU A 402 -27.49 10.85 18.65
CA LEU A 402 -28.66 11.26 17.88
C LEU A 402 -29.90 11.32 18.77
N TRP A 403 -30.70 12.38 18.61
CA TRP A 403 -31.95 12.63 19.31
C TRP A 403 -33.08 12.87 18.34
N CYS A 404 -34.28 12.37 18.64
CA CYS A 404 -35.49 12.58 17.87
C CYS A 404 -36.50 13.41 18.67
N VAL A 405 -37.10 14.42 18.04
CA VAL A 405 -38.15 15.26 18.66
C VAL A 405 -39.46 14.48 18.71
N VAL A 406 -39.93 14.16 19.92
CA VAL A 406 -41.20 13.44 20.15
C VAL A 406 -42.29 14.32 20.75
N GLY A 407 -41.94 15.51 21.22
CA GLY A 407 -42.85 16.48 21.83
C GLY A 407 -43.30 17.60 20.88
N GLY A 408 -44.20 18.47 21.36
CA GLY A 408 -44.61 19.70 20.66
C GLY A 408 -45.56 19.52 19.48
N ALA A 409 -46.11 18.31 19.26
CA ALA A 409 -46.90 18.01 18.05
C ALA A 409 -48.14 18.92 17.86
N LYS A 410 -48.77 19.37 18.96
CA LYS A 410 -49.94 20.28 18.87
C LYS A 410 -49.53 21.71 18.52
N GLU A 411 -48.29 22.07 18.84
CA GLU A 411 -47.71 23.39 18.67
C GLU A 411 -46.78 23.48 17.44
N GLY A 412 -46.75 22.44 16.60
CA GLY A 412 -45.91 22.36 15.40
C GLY A 412 -44.42 22.10 15.66
N GLY A 413 -44.05 21.68 16.87
CA GLY A 413 -42.66 21.42 17.28
C GLY A 413 -42.29 22.03 18.63
N ILE A 414 -41.04 21.81 19.02
CA ILE A 414 -40.49 22.30 20.29
C ILE A 414 -39.76 23.63 20.12
N LEU A 415 -39.78 24.44 21.17
CA LEU A 415 -39.25 25.79 21.15
C LEU A 415 -37.72 25.79 21.25
N VAL A 416 -37.07 26.50 20.32
CA VAL A 416 -35.61 26.62 20.23
C VAL A 416 -35.20 28.03 20.62
N ARG A 417 -34.05 28.17 21.29
CA ARG A 417 -33.50 29.47 21.68
C ARG A 417 -32.03 29.59 21.29
N HIS A 418 -31.57 30.82 21.06
CA HIS A 418 -30.17 31.10 20.72
C HIS A 418 -29.17 30.66 21.81
N GLY A 419 -29.57 30.69 23.08
CA GLY A 419 -28.70 30.37 24.21
C GLY A 419 -29.29 29.33 25.17
N GLN A 420 -28.44 28.84 26.07
CA GLN A 420 -28.81 27.84 27.08
C GLN A 420 -29.95 28.33 27.99
N SER A 421 -29.95 29.61 28.37
CA SER A 421 -30.93 30.21 29.29
C SER A 421 -32.35 30.22 28.72
N LEU A 422 -33.35 30.04 29.59
CA LEU A 422 -34.76 30.20 29.23
C LEU A 422 -35.15 31.67 28.95
N GLU A 423 -34.28 32.62 29.28
CA GLU A 423 -34.46 34.04 28.99
C GLU A 423 -33.86 34.45 27.64
N SER A 424 -33.07 33.58 26.99
CA SER A 424 -32.45 33.95 25.73
C SER A 424 -33.49 34.11 24.62
N PRO A 425 -33.23 34.94 23.59
CA PRO A 425 -34.16 35.13 22.49
C PRO A 425 -34.55 33.80 21.83
N GLN A 426 -35.84 33.68 21.49
CA GLN A 426 -36.39 32.52 20.80
C GLN A 426 -36.03 32.58 19.32
N GLU A 427 -35.76 31.43 18.72
CA GLU A 427 -35.58 31.33 17.28
C GLU A 427 -36.91 31.60 16.54
N ALA A 428 -36.81 32.05 15.29
CA ALA A 428 -37.98 32.38 14.47
C ALA A 428 -38.86 31.14 14.16
N THR A 429 -38.27 29.94 14.18
CA THR A 429 -38.96 28.67 13.90
C THR A 429 -38.76 27.66 15.03
N ARG A 430 -39.74 26.76 15.19
CA ARG A 430 -39.68 25.63 16.13
C ARG A 430 -38.97 24.44 15.48
N LEU A 431 -38.40 23.58 16.31
CA LEU A 431 -37.87 22.30 15.86
C LEU A 431 -39.02 21.30 15.76
N GLY A 432 -39.39 20.92 14.53
CA GLY A 432 -40.58 20.11 14.22
C GLY A 432 -40.57 18.73 14.86
N THR A 433 -41.75 18.21 15.23
CA THR A 433 -41.88 16.84 15.75
C THR A 433 -41.47 15.83 14.68
N GLY A 434 -40.61 14.88 15.04
CA GLY A 434 -39.96 13.93 14.13
C GLY A 434 -38.60 14.39 13.58
N ALA A 435 -38.17 15.63 13.89
CA ALA A 435 -36.81 16.06 13.54
C ALA A 435 -35.76 15.25 14.31
N VAL A 436 -34.67 14.92 13.62
CA VAL A 436 -33.50 14.21 14.16
C VAL A 436 -32.34 15.19 14.23
N VAL A 437 -31.72 15.28 15.40
CA VAL A 437 -30.64 16.22 15.69
C VAL A 437 -29.45 15.48 16.32
N VAL A 438 -28.23 15.98 16.11
CA VAL A 438 -27.05 15.54 16.85
C VAL A 438 -26.91 16.42 18.09
N GLY A 439 -26.76 15.81 19.26
CA GLY A 439 -26.48 16.52 20.49
C GLY A 439 -25.02 16.98 20.54
N LEU A 440 -24.79 18.28 20.51
CA LEU A 440 -23.45 18.87 20.65
C LEU A 440 -23.06 19.03 22.12
N GLU A 441 -24.01 19.45 22.97
CA GLU A 441 -23.79 19.66 24.39
C GLU A 441 -25.10 19.50 25.18
N LEU A 442 -25.11 18.70 26.25
CA LEU A 442 -26.27 18.56 27.13
C LEU A 442 -25.98 19.19 28.50
N ARG A 443 -26.72 20.24 28.87
CA ARG A 443 -26.62 20.92 30.17
C ARG A 443 -27.95 20.86 30.91
N GLY A 444 -28.04 19.97 31.90
CA GLY A 444 -29.29 19.69 32.60
C GLY A 444 -30.33 19.13 31.62
N ASN A 445 -31.46 19.82 31.47
CA ASN A 445 -32.50 19.46 30.51
C ASN A 445 -32.43 20.27 29.20
N ARG A 446 -31.31 20.94 28.90
CA ARG A 446 -31.12 21.78 27.71
C ARG A 446 -30.07 21.13 26.80
N LEU A 447 -30.46 20.80 25.58
CA LEU A 447 -29.61 20.21 24.55
C LEU A 447 -29.26 21.29 23.51
N HIS A 448 -27.97 21.58 23.37
CA HIS A 448 -27.41 22.25 22.21
C HIS A 448 -27.30 21.22 21.10
N TYR A 449 -27.88 21.51 19.94
CA TYR A 449 -28.00 20.53 18.88
C TYR A 449 -27.67 21.11 17.50
N GLU A 450 -27.36 20.22 16.56
CA GLU A 450 -27.32 20.48 15.12
C GLU A 450 -28.39 19.63 14.40
N LEU A 451 -29.21 20.26 13.56
CA LEU A 451 -30.28 19.58 12.82
C LEU A 451 -29.68 18.67 11.74
N ARG A 452 -30.03 17.37 11.78
CA ARG A 452 -29.64 16.41 10.72
C ARG A 452 -30.77 16.12 9.74
N LYS A 453 -32.02 16.06 10.23
CA LYS A 453 -33.20 15.74 9.42
C LYS A 453 -34.46 16.36 10.03
N GLY A 454 -35.35 16.92 9.23
CA GLY A 454 -36.60 17.54 9.69
C GLY A 454 -36.64 19.05 9.45
N GLU A 455 -37.62 19.73 10.04
CA GLU A 455 -37.82 21.18 9.92
C GLU A 455 -37.46 21.90 11.21
N GLY A 456 -36.80 23.07 11.11
CA GLY A 456 -36.43 23.91 12.25
C GLY A 456 -35.09 24.64 12.06
N PRO A 457 -34.63 25.40 13.07
CA PRO A 457 -33.31 26.04 13.05
C PRO A 457 -32.18 25.01 12.95
N GLN A 458 -31.14 25.33 12.18
CA GLN A 458 -29.98 24.45 11.96
C GLN A 458 -29.19 24.18 13.26
N LEU A 459 -29.12 25.18 14.13
CA LEU A 459 -28.48 25.11 15.45
C LEU A 459 -29.40 25.75 16.48
N GLY A 460 -29.27 25.33 17.74
CA GLY A 460 -29.91 26.03 18.86
C GLY A 460 -30.02 25.19 20.12
N TRP A 461 -30.67 25.77 21.14
CA TRP A 461 -30.89 25.13 22.44
C TRP A 461 -32.36 24.77 22.64
N ALA A 462 -32.64 23.47 22.77
CA ALA A 462 -33.98 22.92 23.02
C ALA A 462 -34.04 22.19 24.37
N SER A 463 -35.23 22.12 24.99
CA SER A 463 -35.40 21.36 26.23
C SER A 463 -35.68 19.87 25.93
N THR A 464 -35.04 18.94 26.64
CA THR A 464 -35.25 17.49 26.46
C THR A 464 -36.56 16.99 27.09
N SER A 465 -37.11 17.72 28.06
CA SER A 465 -38.41 17.45 28.69
C SER A 465 -39.15 18.75 29.06
N SER A 466 -40.47 18.66 29.23
CA SER A 466 -41.32 19.75 29.72
C SER A 466 -41.32 19.83 31.25
N SER A 467 -41.84 20.93 31.81
CA SER A 467 -42.04 21.08 33.26
C SER A 467 -43.00 20.06 33.87
N ALA A 468 -43.85 19.43 33.05
CA ALA A 468 -44.73 18.32 33.45
C ALA A 468 -44.09 16.94 33.24
N SER A 469 -42.75 16.87 33.14
CA SER A 469 -41.97 15.65 32.94
C SER A 469 -42.30 14.86 31.67
N LYS A 470 -42.93 15.49 30.67
CA LYS A 470 -43.14 14.86 29.36
C LYS A 470 -41.89 15.01 28.50
N GLU A 471 -41.41 13.92 27.94
CA GLU A 471 -40.24 13.94 27.04
C GLU A 471 -40.55 14.73 25.76
N LEU A 472 -39.60 15.57 25.37
CA LEU A 472 -39.64 16.40 24.16
C LEU A 472 -38.64 15.91 23.11
N LEU A 473 -37.51 15.34 23.55
CA LEU A 473 -36.47 14.72 22.73
C LEU A 473 -36.12 13.35 23.34
N VAL A 474 -35.98 12.31 22.51
CA VAL A 474 -35.60 10.95 22.93
C VAL A 474 -34.36 10.51 22.16
N LYS A 475 -33.40 9.88 22.84
CA LYS A 475 -32.20 9.32 22.20
C LYS A 475 -32.59 8.21 21.22
N VAL A 476 -32.04 8.25 20.01
CA VAL A 476 -32.25 7.20 19.01
C VAL A 476 -31.20 6.12 19.22
N ALA A 477 -31.61 4.96 19.75
CA ALA A 477 -30.71 3.82 19.87
C ALA A 477 -30.26 3.35 18.47
N ARG A 478 -28.95 3.17 18.26
CA ARG A 478 -28.46 2.42 17.10
C ARG A 478 -29.07 1.01 17.16
N PRO A 479 -29.59 0.44 16.06
CA PRO A 479 -30.04 -0.94 16.07
C PRO A 479 -28.83 -1.86 16.24
N ALA A 480 -28.64 -2.38 17.45
CA ALA A 480 -27.75 -3.49 17.74
C ALA A 480 -28.50 -4.80 17.45
N GLY A 481 -27.88 -5.70 16.69
CA GLY A 481 -28.47 -6.98 16.30
C GLY A 481 -28.78 -7.90 17.49
N GLN A 482 -29.95 -8.52 17.41
CA GLN A 482 -30.38 -9.82 17.96
C GLN A 482 -29.75 -10.34 19.27
N ALA A 483 -30.59 -10.38 20.30
CA ALA A 483 -30.34 -11.01 21.59
C ALA A 483 -30.36 -12.55 21.52
N ASP A 484 -29.51 -13.13 22.36
CA ASP A 484 -29.41 -14.54 22.73
C ASP A 484 -30.63 -14.98 23.57
N LEU A 485 -31.25 -16.10 23.21
CA LEU A 485 -32.21 -16.84 24.04
C LEU A 485 -31.69 -18.28 24.17
N SER A 486 -30.88 -18.52 25.19
CA SER A 486 -30.46 -19.86 25.59
C SER A 486 -31.50 -20.50 26.51
N GLY A 487 -32.24 -21.46 25.97
CA GLY A 487 -33.06 -22.42 26.72
C GLY A 487 -32.77 -23.83 26.21
N THR A 488 -32.10 -24.64 27.02
CA THR A 488 -31.64 -25.99 26.68
C THR A 488 -32.81 -26.98 26.64
N TRP A 489 -32.99 -27.68 25.51
CA TRP A 489 -33.79 -28.91 25.43
C TRP A 489 -32.87 -30.11 25.17
N ARG A 490 -33.02 -31.19 25.94
CA ARG A 490 -32.29 -32.44 25.71
C ARG A 490 -33.22 -33.42 25.00
N VAL A 491 -32.81 -33.89 23.82
CA VAL A 491 -33.46 -34.94 23.04
C VAL A 491 -32.64 -36.20 23.22
N GLU A 492 -33.21 -37.27 23.75
CA GLU A 492 -32.62 -38.61 23.69
C GLU A 492 -33.34 -39.41 22.62
N VAL A 493 -32.54 -40.03 21.74
CA VAL A 493 -33.00 -40.86 20.63
C VAL A 493 -32.78 -42.30 21.03
N GLU A 494 -33.86 -43.07 21.17
CA GLU A 494 -33.79 -44.53 21.17
C GLU A 494 -34.04 -45.07 19.76
N SER A 495 -33.33 -46.14 19.41
CA SER A 495 -33.17 -46.67 18.06
C SER A 495 -34.46 -46.95 17.29
N GLY A 496 -34.46 -46.62 15.99
CA GLY A 496 -35.38 -47.17 14.98
C GLY A 496 -36.66 -46.37 14.76
N ASP A 497 -36.60 -45.47 13.75
CA ASP A 497 -37.70 -44.89 12.96
C ASP A 497 -38.99 -44.41 13.66
N LYS A 498 -38.93 -44.06 14.95
CA LYS A 498 -40.07 -43.45 15.64
C LYS A 498 -39.66 -42.37 16.63
N ILE A 499 -39.95 -41.12 16.29
CA ILE A 499 -39.90 -39.99 17.23
C ILE A 499 -41.25 -39.94 17.95
N VAL A 500 -41.28 -40.22 19.25
CA VAL A 500 -42.45 -40.02 20.10
C VAL A 500 -42.17 -38.87 21.05
N LEU A 501 -42.87 -37.75 20.86
CA LEU A 501 -42.83 -36.61 21.78
C LEU A 501 -43.82 -36.88 22.93
N HIS A 502 -43.31 -37.11 24.14
CA HIS A 502 -44.15 -37.13 25.34
C HIS A 502 -44.34 -35.71 25.88
N THR A 503 -45.55 -35.18 25.78
CA THR A 503 -45.95 -33.99 26.54
C THR A 503 -46.46 -34.43 27.92
N ARG A 504 -45.79 -33.98 28.99
CA ARG A 504 -46.27 -34.18 30.36
C ARG A 504 -47.18 -33.01 30.72
N HIS A 505 -48.48 -33.28 30.88
CA HIS A 505 -49.46 -32.31 31.36
C HIS A 505 -49.59 -32.43 32.89
N LEU A 506 -49.60 -31.30 33.59
CA LEU A 506 -50.26 -31.13 34.89
C LEU A 506 -51.39 -30.08 34.73
N PRO A 507 -52.43 -30.09 35.57
CA PRO A 507 -53.83 -30.12 35.10
C PRO A 507 -54.53 -28.75 35.07
N GLY A 508 -55.52 -28.62 34.18
CA GLY A 508 -56.46 -27.49 34.20
C GLY A 508 -57.42 -27.45 33.01
N ASN A 509 -58.46 -28.29 33.07
CA ASN A 509 -59.76 -28.22 32.41
C ASN A 509 -59.95 -28.16 30.88
N GLU A 510 -60.86 -29.06 30.50
CA GLU A 510 -61.81 -29.09 29.38
C GLU A 510 -61.40 -29.70 28.02
N GLN A 511 -62.20 -30.73 27.73
CA GLN A 511 -62.37 -31.54 26.53
C GLN A 511 -62.41 -30.66 25.26
N TRP A 512 -61.97 -31.11 24.09
CA TRP A 512 -62.68 -32.06 23.24
C TRP A 512 -61.71 -32.76 22.27
N GLY A 513 -61.95 -34.04 22.04
CA GLY A 513 -61.15 -34.89 21.17
C GLY A 513 -61.50 -34.75 19.69
N GLY A 514 -60.51 -35.04 18.84
CA GLY A 514 -60.68 -35.21 17.41
C GLY A 514 -59.44 -35.82 16.79
N ARG A 515 -59.48 -37.14 16.54
CA ARG A 515 -58.46 -37.86 15.78
C ARG A 515 -58.87 -37.84 14.32
N ILE A 516 -58.06 -37.31 13.41
CA ILE A 516 -58.23 -37.54 11.97
C ILE A 516 -56.87 -37.98 11.42
N ASN A 517 -56.82 -39.24 10.99
CA ASN A 517 -55.80 -39.77 10.09
C ASN A 517 -56.29 -39.52 8.66
N GLY A 518 -55.41 -39.01 7.79
CA GLY A 518 -55.69 -38.86 6.38
C GLY A 518 -54.41 -38.76 5.56
N HIS A 519 -54.10 -39.84 4.86
CA HIS A 519 -53.14 -39.89 3.75
C HIS A 519 -53.83 -39.29 2.51
N VAL A 520 -53.16 -38.39 1.77
CA VAL A 520 -53.63 -37.96 0.44
C VAL A 520 -52.47 -37.90 -0.55
N ASP A 521 -52.71 -38.50 -1.70
CA ASP A 521 -51.86 -38.63 -2.88
C ASP A 521 -52.37 -37.68 -4.00
N PHE A 522 -51.51 -37.34 -4.95
CA PHE A 522 -51.66 -36.26 -5.93
C PHE A 522 -52.61 -36.56 -7.10
N SER A 523 -53.40 -35.56 -7.54
CA SER A 523 -53.56 -35.16 -8.96
C SER A 523 -54.75 -34.20 -9.20
N GLY A 524 -54.63 -33.30 -10.19
CA GLY A 524 -55.78 -32.74 -10.93
C GLY A 524 -56.03 -31.23 -10.83
N SER A 525 -56.20 -30.58 -11.98
CA SER A 525 -56.36 -29.14 -12.21
C SER A 525 -57.82 -28.71 -12.46
N ILE A 526 -58.10 -27.38 -12.39
CA ILE A 526 -59.03 -26.55 -13.20
C ILE A 526 -60.06 -25.64 -12.44
N HIS A 527 -60.03 -24.35 -12.83
CA HIS A 527 -61.00 -23.21 -12.90
C HIS A 527 -61.82 -22.62 -11.73
N ALA A 528 -61.93 -21.28 -11.80
CA ALA A 528 -62.57 -20.36 -10.86
C ALA A 528 -64.02 -19.99 -11.25
N GLY A 529 -64.90 -19.88 -10.25
CA GLY A 529 -66.26 -19.33 -10.34
C GLY A 529 -66.61 -18.51 -9.09
N MET A 530 -67.44 -17.48 -9.23
CA MET A 530 -67.76 -16.46 -8.22
C MET A 530 -69.15 -16.70 -7.63
N VAL A 531 -69.31 -16.64 -6.30
CA VAL A 531 -70.61 -16.82 -5.62
C VAL A 531 -71.02 -15.51 -4.92
N LYS A 532 -72.29 -15.12 -5.06
CA LYS A 532 -72.93 -13.98 -4.39
C LYS A 532 -73.89 -14.50 -3.32
N ALA A 533 -73.93 -13.87 -2.16
CA ALA A 533 -74.91 -14.15 -1.11
C ALA A 533 -75.49 -12.84 -0.54
N ASP A 534 -76.81 -12.86 -0.32
CA ASP A 534 -77.57 -11.80 0.34
C ASP A 534 -77.93 -12.27 1.76
N PHE A 535 -77.82 -11.39 2.75
CA PHE A 535 -78.09 -11.72 4.15
C PHE A 535 -79.44 -11.14 4.65
N PRO A 536 -80.04 -11.72 5.71
CA PRO A 536 -81.39 -11.38 6.19
C PRO A 536 -81.55 -9.98 6.81
N ASP A 537 -80.47 -9.22 6.95
CA ASP A 537 -80.41 -7.84 7.45
C ASP A 537 -80.16 -6.80 6.33
N GLY A 538 -80.24 -7.21 5.06
CA GLY A 538 -80.22 -6.32 3.90
C GLY A 538 -78.83 -5.95 3.37
N HIS A 539 -77.76 -6.58 3.86
CA HIS A 539 -76.41 -6.38 3.35
C HIS A 539 -75.99 -7.47 2.33
N ARG A 540 -75.32 -7.03 1.27
CA ARG A 540 -74.81 -7.86 0.16
C ARG A 540 -73.29 -7.79 0.10
N LEU A 541 -72.63 -8.94 -0.04
CA LEU A 541 -71.16 -9.04 -0.01
C LEU A 541 -70.65 -9.86 -1.22
N GLU A 542 -69.66 -9.33 -1.94
CA GLU A 542 -68.98 -9.98 -3.07
C GLU A 542 -67.46 -10.05 -2.82
N GLY A 543 -66.87 -11.25 -2.80
CA GLY A 543 -65.42 -11.47 -2.64
C GLY A 543 -64.99 -12.94 -2.77
N ARG A 544 -63.78 -13.21 -3.29
CA ARG A 544 -63.21 -14.56 -3.57
C ARG A 544 -62.46 -15.15 -2.36
N LEU A 545 -62.69 -16.43 -2.06
CA LEU A 545 -61.97 -17.28 -1.08
C LEU A 545 -61.13 -18.36 -1.80
N ASP A 546 -60.12 -18.94 -1.14
CA ASP A 546 -59.34 -20.06 -1.67
C ASP A 546 -59.96 -21.44 -1.39
N SER A 547 -59.36 -22.49 -1.96
CA SER A 547 -59.87 -23.87 -1.99
C SER A 547 -59.95 -24.58 -0.65
N GLU A 548 -59.59 -23.93 0.47
CA GLU A 548 -59.75 -24.48 1.81
C GLU A 548 -60.55 -23.56 2.76
N GLY A 549 -61.19 -22.51 2.23
CA GLY A 549 -62.18 -21.72 2.97
C GLY A 549 -61.62 -20.87 4.12
N ARG A 550 -60.35 -20.45 4.06
CA ARG A 550 -59.72 -19.65 5.13
C ARG A 550 -59.70 -18.14 4.81
N ARG A 551 -59.85 -17.32 5.86
CA ARG A 551 -59.55 -15.87 5.85
C ARG A 551 -58.07 -15.64 6.16
N LEU A 552 -57.47 -14.66 5.50
CA LEU A 552 -56.02 -14.47 5.40
C LEU A 552 -55.49 -13.40 6.37
N GLU A 553 -55.89 -13.42 7.64
CA GLU A 553 -55.28 -12.62 8.70
C GLU A 553 -55.29 -13.48 9.98
N ASP A 554 -54.16 -13.56 10.70
CA ASP A 554 -53.85 -14.41 11.87
C ASP A 554 -53.37 -15.85 11.59
N LEU A 555 -52.08 -16.02 11.23
CA LEU A 555 -51.28 -17.26 11.45
C LEU A 555 -49.77 -17.13 11.12
N SER A 556 -49.12 -15.99 11.38
CA SER A 556 -47.73 -15.76 10.93
C SER A 556 -46.61 -16.05 11.96
N LEU A 557 -46.90 -16.42 13.21
CA LEU A 557 -45.86 -16.48 14.26
C LEU A 557 -45.44 -17.87 14.75
N LEU A 558 -46.09 -18.96 14.34
CA LEU A 558 -45.73 -20.33 14.79
C LEU A 558 -45.17 -21.25 13.69
N CYS A 559 -45.26 -20.85 12.41
CA CYS A 559 -44.72 -21.64 11.28
C CYS A 559 -43.24 -21.36 10.97
N GLY A 560 -42.65 -20.30 11.53
CA GLY A 560 -41.27 -19.88 11.24
C GLY A 560 -40.23 -20.87 11.76
N GLU A 561 -40.32 -21.25 13.03
CA GLU A 561 -39.28 -22.06 13.69
C GLU A 561 -39.28 -23.52 13.23
N ALA A 562 -40.46 -24.13 13.02
CA ALA A 562 -40.57 -25.50 12.51
C ALA A 562 -40.09 -25.63 11.05
N ARG A 563 -40.36 -24.62 10.20
CA ARG A 563 -39.83 -24.58 8.83
C ARG A 563 -38.32 -24.34 8.81
N LEU A 564 -37.78 -23.52 9.72
CA LEU A 564 -36.35 -23.29 9.85
C LEU A 564 -35.58 -24.55 10.29
N CYS A 565 -36.11 -25.31 11.25
CA CYS A 565 -35.49 -26.57 11.69
C CYS A 565 -35.59 -27.68 10.62
N ALA A 566 -36.73 -27.82 9.94
CA ALA A 566 -36.90 -28.79 8.85
C ALA A 566 -36.08 -28.42 7.61
N ALA A 567 -36.02 -27.13 7.26
CA ALA A 567 -35.14 -26.65 6.20
C ALA A 567 -33.68 -26.95 6.56
N ARG A 568 -33.23 -26.61 7.77
CA ARG A 568 -31.85 -26.87 8.21
C ARG A 568 -31.46 -28.36 8.15
N ALA A 569 -32.34 -29.26 8.57
CA ALA A 569 -32.13 -30.70 8.44
C ALA A 569 -32.09 -31.17 6.97
N SER A 570 -32.93 -30.61 6.09
CA SER A 570 -32.90 -30.91 4.65
C SER A 570 -31.63 -30.43 3.95
N TRP A 571 -31.11 -29.25 4.34
CA TRP A 571 -29.86 -28.69 3.80
C TRP A 571 -28.64 -29.47 4.26
N GLU A 572 -28.59 -29.92 5.52
CA GLU A 572 -27.53 -30.79 6.03
C GLU A 572 -27.54 -32.16 5.32
N HIS A 573 -28.71 -32.71 5.04
CA HIS A 573 -28.85 -33.95 4.26
C HIS A 573 -28.47 -33.76 2.77
N GLU A 574 -28.69 -32.57 2.19
CA GLU A 574 -28.25 -32.23 0.84
C GLU A 574 -26.72 -32.04 0.78
N LEU A 575 -26.11 -31.40 1.78
CA LEU A 575 -24.64 -31.34 1.97
C LEU A 575 -24.01 -32.75 2.04
N LEU A 576 -24.69 -33.70 2.68
CA LEU A 576 -24.26 -35.11 2.70
C LEU A 576 -24.36 -35.79 1.32
N ARG A 577 -25.23 -35.31 0.42
CA ARG A 577 -25.26 -35.75 -0.99
C ARG A 577 -24.11 -35.14 -1.81
N PHE A 578 -23.69 -33.89 -1.53
CA PHE A 578 -22.50 -33.28 -2.15
C PHE A 578 -21.23 -34.13 -1.98
N HIS A 579 -21.12 -34.88 -0.88
CA HIS A 579 -19.99 -35.78 -0.60
C HIS A 579 -19.93 -37.04 -1.50
N ARG A 580 -20.91 -37.32 -2.37
CA ARG A 580 -20.99 -38.58 -3.16
C ARG A 580 -20.59 -38.49 -4.65
N GLY A 581 -19.65 -37.61 -5.04
CA GLY A 581 -18.61 -38.01 -6.01
C GLY A 581 -18.49 -37.33 -7.39
N GLY A 582 -19.16 -36.20 -7.67
CA GLY A 582 -18.98 -35.42 -8.91
C GLY A 582 -17.89 -34.33 -8.82
N PRO A 583 -17.16 -34.01 -9.91
CA PRO A 583 -16.53 -32.69 -10.03
C PRO A 583 -17.61 -31.58 -10.08
N TRP A 584 -17.28 -30.38 -9.62
CA TRP A 584 -18.17 -29.23 -9.56
C TRP A 584 -17.55 -28.03 -10.27
N ARG A 585 -18.37 -27.24 -10.96
CA ARG A 585 -18.02 -25.86 -11.35
C ARG A 585 -18.64 -24.90 -10.34
N ILE A 586 -17.84 -23.97 -9.82
CA ILE A 586 -18.29 -23.00 -8.82
C ILE A 586 -18.52 -21.66 -9.52
N ARG A 587 -19.73 -21.11 -9.44
CA ARG A 587 -20.20 -19.91 -10.16
C ARG A 587 -20.64 -18.81 -9.20
N ALA A 588 -20.30 -17.55 -9.43
CA ALA A 588 -20.83 -16.44 -8.65
C ALA A 588 -22.34 -16.24 -8.95
N ALA A 589 -23.19 -16.39 -7.94
CA ALA A 589 -24.66 -16.36 -8.05
C ALA A 589 -25.31 -15.14 -7.40
N ARG A 590 -24.57 -14.41 -6.57
CA ARG A 590 -24.87 -13.05 -6.12
C ARG A 590 -23.55 -12.32 -5.86
N THR A 591 -23.50 -11.03 -6.17
CA THR A 591 -22.33 -10.16 -5.96
C THR A 591 -22.70 -8.90 -5.19
N LEU A 592 -21.70 -8.11 -4.80
CA LEU A 592 -21.94 -6.82 -4.15
C LEU A 592 -22.48 -5.76 -5.12
N PRO A 593 -23.22 -4.74 -4.62
CA PRO A 593 -23.56 -3.56 -5.42
C PRO A 593 -22.30 -2.95 -6.05
N GLY A 594 -22.33 -2.69 -7.35
CA GLY A 594 -21.18 -2.21 -8.15
C GLY A 594 -20.28 -3.32 -8.69
N GLN A 595 -20.55 -4.61 -8.40
CA GLN A 595 -19.83 -5.78 -8.89
C GLN A 595 -20.75 -6.73 -9.68
N GLU A 596 -21.87 -6.23 -10.20
CA GLU A 596 -22.90 -7.01 -10.92
C GLU A 596 -22.34 -7.67 -12.18
N ALA A 597 -21.29 -7.09 -12.76
CA ALA A 597 -20.60 -7.65 -13.93
C ALA A 597 -20.00 -9.05 -13.69
N LEU A 598 -19.74 -9.43 -12.43
CA LEU A 598 -19.19 -10.74 -12.06
C LEU A 598 -20.26 -11.83 -11.91
N LEU A 599 -21.55 -11.50 -12.00
CA LEU A 599 -22.63 -12.47 -11.87
C LEU A 599 -22.55 -13.50 -13.01
N GLY A 600 -22.56 -14.79 -12.65
CA GLY A 600 -22.48 -15.90 -13.61
C GLY A 600 -21.07 -16.29 -14.03
N TRP A 601 -20.03 -15.63 -13.51
CA TRP A 601 -18.64 -16.01 -13.77
C TRP A 601 -18.19 -17.20 -12.90
N TYR A 602 -17.21 -17.97 -13.37
CA TYR A 602 -16.77 -19.21 -12.73
C TYR A 602 -15.43 -19.07 -12.04
N LEU A 603 -15.27 -19.80 -10.93
CA LEU A 603 -14.02 -19.96 -10.21
C LEU A 603 -13.03 -20.78 -11.04
N GLY A 604 -12.03 -20.11 -11.60
CA GLY A 604 -10.90 -20.72 -12.33
C GLY A 604 -9.61 -20.68 -11.52
N ALA A 605 -8.61 -21.44 -11.96
CA ALA A 605 -7.24 -21.31 -11.48
C ALA A 605 -6.31 -21.05 -12.67
N GLN A 606 -5.26 -20.25 -12.50
CA GLN A 606 -4.36 -19.89 -13.60
C GLN A 606 -2.90 -19.99 -13.18
N ARG A 607 -2.07 -20.48 -14.11
CA ARG A 607 -0.61 -20.45 -13.96
C ARG A 607 -0.08 -19.09 -14.41
N PHE A 608 0.82 -18.55 -13.60
CA PHE A 608 1.75 -17.44 -13.84
C PHE A 608 1.74 -16.78 -15.24
N LEU A 609 1.52 -15.46 -15.28
CA LEU A 609 2.01 -14.60 -16.37
C LEU A 609 3.42 -14.10 -16.01
N PRO A 610 4.38 -14.03 -16.95
CA PRO A 610 5.72 -13.47 -16.73
C PRO A 610 5.75 -12.09 -16.05
N ALA A 611 4.69 -11.29 -16.24
CA ALA A 611 4.55 -9.96 -15.64
C ALA A 611 4.13 -9.99 -14.14
N ASP A 612 3.58 -11.09 -13.64
CA ASP A 612 2.92 -11.19 -12.33
C ASP A 612 3.87 -11.57 -11.17
N ARG A 613 5.17 -11.81 -11.43
CA ARG A 613 6.26 -11.94 -10.43
C ARG A 613 6.03 -12.93 -9.25
N ARG A 614 5.11 -13.89 -9.36
CA ARG A 614 4.83 -14.93 -8.34
C ARG A 614 5.67 -16.21 -8.54
N SER A 615 5.83 -17.01 -7.48
CA SER A 615 6.58 -18.28 -7.53
C SER A 615 5.82 -19.38 -8.27
N ALA A 616 6.56 -20.32 -8.90
CA ALA A 616 5.99 -21.39 -9.74
C ALA A 616 5.12 -22.41 -8.97
N ALA A 617 5.14 -22.38 -7.64
CA ALA A 617 4.49 -23.34 -6.76
C ALA A 617 3.28 -22.75 -5.98
N SER A 618 2.85 -21.54 -6.36
CA SER A 618 1.52 -21.01 -6.06
C SER A 618 0.84 -20.56 -7.36
N SER A 619 -0.48 -20.76 -7.47
CA SER A 619 -1.28 -20.29 -8.61
C SER A 619 -2.49 -19.53 -8.11
N PHE A 620 -2.90 -18.48 -8.80
CA PHE A 620 -4.00 -17.66 -8.31
C PHE A 620 -5.34 -18.22 -8.73
N VAL A 621 -6.31 -18.03 -7.85
CA VAL A 621 -7.72 -18.30 -8.14
C VAL A 621 -8.31 -17.02 -8.68
N SER A 622 -8.90 -17.10 -9.86
CA SER A 622 -9.61 -15.98 -10.48
C SER A 622 -11.06 -16.33 -10.72
N VAL A 623 -11.88 -15.31 -10.86
CA VAL A 623 -13.23 -15.46 -11.39
C VAL A 623 -13.17 -15.06 -12.85
N GLN A 624 -13.68 -15.91 -13.72
CA GLN A 624 -13.55 -15.80 -15.17
C GLN A 624 -14.92 -15.87 -15.85
N HIS A 625 -15.09 -15.09 -16.91
CA HIS A 625 -16.30 -15.17 -17.71
C HIS A 625 -16.46 -16.58 -18.32
N ALA A 626 -17.70 -17.04 -18.50
CA ALA A 626 -18.05 -18.40 -18.92
C ALA A 626 -17.41 -18.89 -20.24
N TRP A 627 -16.89 -17.98 -21.06
CA TRP A 627 -16.26 -18.26 -22.36
C TRP A 627 -14.75 -18.50 -22.26
N GLY A 628 -14.11 -18.12 -21.14
CA GLY A 628 -12.69 -18.39 -20.93
C GLY A 628 -12.43 -19.86 -20.65
N GLU A 629 -11.39 -20.44 -21.24
CA GLU A 629 -11.04 -21.87 -21.07
C GLU A 629 -10.84 -22.24 -19.59
N TRP A 630 -10.36 -21.29 -18.79
CA TRP A 630 -10.15 -21.40 -17.35
C TRP A 630 -11.44 -21.45 -16.52
N ALA A 631 -12.59 -21.01 -17.07
CA ALA A 631 -13.91 -21.12 -16.44
C ALA A 631 -14.39 -22.58 -16.34
N LYS A 632 -13.70 -23.52 -17.01
CA LYS A 632 -14.01 -24.95 -17.03
C LYS A 632 -13.29 -25.74 -15.92
N ALA A 633 -12.67 -25.04 -14.97
CA ALA A 633 -12.09 -25.67 -13.79
C ALA A 633 -13.16 -26.48 -13.03
N GLN A 634 -12.81 -27.73 -12.76
CA GLN A 634 -13.63 -28.69 -12.01
C GLN A 634 -13.01 -28.90 -10.63
N TRP A 635 -13.81 -28.66 -9.60
CA TRP A 635 -13.44 -28.72 -8.19
C TRP A 635 -14.12 -29.90 -7.52
N GLU A 636 -13.51 -30.52 -6.52
CA GLU A 636 -14.15 -31.54 -5.69
C GLU A 636 -14.14 -31.12 -4.23
N LEU A 637 -15.22 -31.48 -3.53
CA LEU A 637 -15.41 -31.21 -2.12
C LEU A 637 -15.06 -32.47 -1.33
N LEU A 638 -13.90 -32.45 -0.66
CA LEU A 638 -13.46 -33.54 0.20
C LEU A 638 -13.91 -33.29 1.64
N PRO A 639 -14.34 -34.32 2.40
CA PRO A 639 -14.67 -34.18 3.82
C PRO A 639 -13.51 -33.58 4.63
N GLY A 640 -13.82 -32.59 5.46
CA GLY A 640 -12.91 -32.01 6.46
C GLY A 640 -13.08 -32.67 7.84
N SER A 641 -12.63 -32.00 8.89
CA SER A 641 -12.69 -32.47 10.28
C SER A 641 -14.10 -32.60 10.86
N SER A 642 -15.13 -32.09 10.18
CA SER A 642 -16.53 -32.22 10.60
C SER A 642 -17.49 -32.22 9.39
N PRO A 643 -18.73 -32.71 9.53
CA PRO A 643 -19.69 -32.83 8.42
C PRO A 643 -20.04 -31.54 7.68
N SER A 644 -19.81 -30.37 8.30
CA SER A 644 -20.05 -29.06 7.68
C SER A 644 -18.78 -28.40 7.12
N ARG A 645 -17.64 -29.11 7.13
CA ARG A 645 -16.33 -28.57 6.73
C ARG A 645 -15.76 -29.39 5.59
N PHE A 646 -15.16 -28.69 4.64
CA PHE A 646 -14.70 -29.26 3.39
C PHE A 646 -13.30 -28.78 3.05
N LYS A 647 -12.55 -29.62 2.35
CA LYS A 647 -11.38 -29.20 1.59
C LYS A 647 -11.80 -29.08 0.13
N ILE A 648 -11.52 -27.95 -0.48
CA ILE A 648 -11.84 -27.71 -1.89
C ILE A 648 -10.59 -28.04 -2.70
N ARG A 649 -10.65 -29.07 -3.55
CA ARG A 649 -9.51 -29.56 -4.34
C ARG A 649 -9.78 -29.38 -5.83
N LEU A 650 -8.80 -28.93 -6.60
CA LEU A 650 -8.91 -28.82 -8.05
C LEU A 650 -8.79 -30.22 -8.68
N LYS A 651 -9.88 -30.73 -9.25
CA LYS A 651 -9.98 -32.10 -9.80
C LYS A 651 -9.57 -32.17 -11.27
N HIS A 652 -9.94 -31.18 -12.08
CA HIS A 652 -9.58 -31.15 -13.48
C HIS A 652 -9.60 -29.72 -14.02
N MET A 653 -8.79 -29.48 -15.04
CA MET A 653 -8.75 -28.23 -15.81
C MET A 653 -8.46 -28.59 -17.26
N GLU A 654 -9.26 -28.08 -18.19
CA GLU A 654 -9.10 -28.36 -19.61
C GLU A 654 -7.78 -27.72 -20.11
N GLN A 655 -7.06 -28.45 -20.96
CA GLN A 655 -5.69 -28.16 -21.34
C GLN A 655 -5.61 -26.97 -22.31
N THR A 656 -4.78 -25.97 -22.01
CA THR A 656 -4.48 -24.86 -22.93
C THR A 656 -3.06 -25.01 -23.48
N ASP A 657 -2.90 -25.01 -24.81
CA ASP A 657 -1.64 -25.30 -25.52
C ASP A 657 -0.61 -24.14 -25.55
N PHE A 658 -0.81 -23.07 -24.78
CA PHE A 658 0.12 -21.93 -24.76
C PHE A 658 1.12 -21.97 -23.60
N PHE A 659 2.37 -22.27 -23.92
CA PHE A 659 3.68 -22.09 -23.24
C PHE A 659 3.88 -22.37 -21.72
N LEU A 660 2.85 -22.56 -20.89
CA LEU A 660 2.95 -22.96 -19.48
C LEU A 660 1.71 -23.77 -19.03
N GLY A 661 1.26 -24.72 -19.85
CA GLY A 661 -0.01 -25.43 -19.62
C GLY A 661 -0.16 -26.01 -18.20
N PRO A 662 -1.42 -26.15 -17.70
CA PRO A 662 -1.75 -26.58 -16.33
C PRO A 662 -1.46 -28.06 -16.02
N LYS A 663 -0.53 -28.70 -16.74
CA LYS A 663 0.01 -30.01 -16.35
C LYS A 663 0.62 -29.87 -14.95
N GLY A 664 -0.06 -30.45 -13.96
CA GLY A 664 0.43 -30.57 -12.59
C GLY A 664 -0.46 -29.96 -11.51
N MET A 665 -1.50 -29.17 -11.83
CA MET A 665 -2.36 -28.56 -10.79
C MET A 665 -3.50 -29.46 -10.30
N THR A 666 -3.82 -30.52 -11.02
CA THR A 666 -4.78 -31.53 -10.57
C THR A 666 -4.35 -32.09 -9.20
N GLY A 667 -5.24 -32.03 -8.23
CA GLY A 667 -5.00 -32.46 -6.85
C GLY A 667 -4.57 -31.36 -5.89
N TRP A 668 -4.42 -30.11 -6.36
CA TRP A 668 -4.07 -28.98 -5.49
C TRP A 668 -5.28 -28.45 -4.71
N TYR A 669 -5.04 -27.83 -3.56
CA TYR A 669 -6.08 -27.38 -2.63
C TYR A 669 -6.26 -25.86 -2.66
N LEU A 670 -7.51 -25.41 -2.51
CA LEU A 670 -7.85 -24.00 -2.33
C LEU A 670 -7.40 -23.53 -0.94
N GLY A 671 -6.44 -22.61 -0.90
CA GLY A 671 -5.92 -21.96 0.30
C GLY A 671 -5.98 -20.44 0.20
N ALA A 672 -5.76 -19.75 1.31
CA ALA A 672 -5.61 -18.29 1.33
C ALA A 672 -4.19 -17.91 1.76
N GLN A 673 -3.59 -16.94 1.08
CA GLN A 673 -2.27 -16.40 1.37
C GLN A 673 -2.34 -14.87 1.46
N ASN A 674 -1.61 -14.30 2.41
CA ASN A 674 -1.34 -12.88 2.49
C ASN A 674 0.17 -12.75 2.42
N ASP A 675 0.66 -12.50 1.22
CA ASP A 675 2.08 -12.36 0.98
C ASP A 675 2.48 -10.93 1.36
N ARG A 676 3.08 -10.78 2.54
CA ARG A 676 3.61 -9.49 3.03
C ARG A 676 4.81 -9.01 2.18
N ASP A 677 5.38 -9.89 1.35
CA ASP A 677 6.59 -9.65 0.57
C ASP A 677 6.32 -9.39 -0.92
N MET A 678 5.09 -9.57 -1.40
CA MET A 678 4.72 -9.25 -2.78
C MET A 678 4.53 -7.75 -2.98
N ILE A 679 5.62 -7.10 -3.39
CA ILE A 679 5.76 -5.85 -4.16
C ILE A 679 4.95 -4.63 -3.63
N PRO A 680 5.53 -3.43 -3.54
CA PRO A 680 4.79 -2.18 -3.29
C PRO A 680 3.73 -1.78 -4.36
N ARG A 681 3.32 -2.70 -5.25
CA ARG A 681 2.30 -2.53 -6.29
C ARG A 681 1.00 -3.28 -5.98
N ASP A 682 0.99 -4.16 -4.99
CA ASP A 682 -0.24 -4.79 -4.53
C ASP A 682 -1.02 -3.79 -3.67
N GLN A 683 -2.07 -3.17 -4.22
CA GLN A 683 -2.84 -2.10 -3.57
C GLN A 683 -3.87 -2.60 -2.55
N ARG A 684 -3.81 -3.88 -2.22
CA ARG A 684 -4.67 -4.50 -1.23
C ARG A 684 -4.31 -4.01 0.17
N ASP A 685 -5.33 -3.78 0.99
CA ASP A 685 -5.10 -3.45 2.39
C ASP A 685 -4.48 -4.64 3.13
N TRP A 686 -3.80 -4.36 4.24
CA TRP A 686 -3.12 -5.36 5.07
C TRP A 686 -4.08 -6.41 5.67
N ASN A 687 -5.40 -6.21 5.55
CA ASN A 687 -6.48 -7.07 6.03
C ASN A 687 -7.06 -8.01 4.97
N SER A 688 -6.56 -7.98 3.73
CA SER A 688 -7.03 -8.85 2.67
C SER A 688 -5.99 -9.93 2.30
N SER A 689 -6.46 -11.15 2.03
CA SER A 689 -5.62 -12.29 1.58
C SER A 689 -6.07 -12.72 0.19
N TYR A 690 -5.16 -13.00 -0.75
CA TYR A 690 -5.57 -13.67 -2.00
C TYR A 690 -5.86 -15.13 -1.74
N VAL A 691 -6.76 -15.70 -2.54
CA VAL A 691 -6.98 -17.14 -2.57
C VAL A 691 -6.12 -17.73 -3.68
N SER A 692 -5.35 -18.76 -3.32
CA SER A 692 -4.48 -19.48 -4.23
C SER A 692 -4.80 -20.97 -4.22
N VAL A 693 -4.46 -21.64 -5.31
CA VAL A 693 -4.45 -23.10 -5.39
C VAL A 693 -3.01 -23.54 -5.09
N GLN A 694 -2.85 -24.46 -4.14
CA GLN A 694 -1.55 -24.82 -3.59
C GLN A 694 -1.29 -26.32 -3.73
N ASN A 695 -0.08 -26.68 -4.16
CA ASN A 695 0.36 -28.05 -4.29
C ASN A 695 0.65 -28.67 -2.91
N PRO A 696 -0.07 -29.71 -2.47
CA PRO A 696 0.22 -30.38 -1.20
C PRO A 696 1.49 -31.27 -1.24
N VAL A 697 2.02 -31.59 -2.42
CA VAL A 697 3.14 -32.52 -2.63
C VAL A 697 4.48 -31.82 -2.73
N GLN A 698 4.57 -30.69 -3.46
CA GLN A 698 5.85 -30.00 -3.70
C GLN A 698 6.56 -29.56 -2.40
N TRP A 699 5.80 -29.13 -1.40
CA TRP A 699 6.40 -28.46 -0.25
C TRP A 699 6.71 -29.35 0.96
N LYS A 700 6.19 -30.58 1.00
CA LYS A 700 6.70 -31.60 1.93
C LYS A 700 8.13 -32.02 1.59
N ASP A 701 8.58 -31.71 0.37
CA ASP A 701 9.83 -32.16 -0.18
C ASP A 701 10.91 -31.06 -0.16
N ALA A 702 10.57 -29.77 0.01
CA ALA A 702 11.57 -28.71 0.21
C ALA A 702 12.52 -28.95 1.41
N ALA A 703 12.06 -29.69 2.43
CA ALA A 703 12.89 -30.19 3.54
C ALA A 703 13.85 -31.34 3.16
N ARG A 704 13.93 -31.70 1.87
CA ARG A 704 14.77 -32.76 1.31
C ARG A 704 15.89 -32.22 0.43
N ALA A 705 16.36 -30.99 0.63
CA ALA A 705 17.62 -30.58 0.01
C ALA A 705 18.72 -31.56 0.46
N GLU A 706 19.29 -32.29 -0.49
CA GLU A 706 20.32 -33.28 -0.25
C GLU A 706 21.67 -32.73 -0.71
N TRP A 707 22.64 -32.75 0.20
CA TRP A 707 23.96 -32.20 0.02
C TRP A 707 24.96 -33.34 -0.05
N GLU A 708 25.71 -33.41 -1.15
CA GLU A 708 26.81 -34.34 -1.35
C GLU A 708 28.09 -33.72 -0.80
N LEU A 709 28.74 -34.43 0.12
CA LEU A 709 30.02 -34.05 0.71
C LEU A 709 31.17 -34.60 -0.16
N HIS A 710 31.84 -33.70 -0.87
CA HIS A 710 33.06 -34.02 -1.63
C HIS A 710 34.29 -33.74 -0.79
N PRO A 711 35.29 -34.64 -0.68
CA PRO A 711 36.53 -34.33 0.03
C PRO A 711 37.21 -33.07 -0.54
N GLY A 712 37.64 -32.17 0.35
CA GLY A 712 38.43 -31.00 0.00
C GLY A 712 39.90 -31.35 -0.29
N LEU A 713 40.67 -30.36 -0.73
CA LEU A 713 42.12 -30.49 -0.92
C LEU A 713 42.85 -30.50 0.43
N VAL A 714 42.27 -29.85 1.45
CA VAL A 714 42.78 -29.91 2.81
C VAL A 714 42.24 -31.17 3.50
N PRO A 715 43.10 -32.06 4.05
CA PRO A 715 42.62 -33.22 4.78
C PRO A 715 41.68 -32.83 5.93
N GLY A 716 40.47 -33.41 5.95
CA GLY A 716 39.45 -33.12 6.95
C GLY A 716 38.45 -32.02 6.56
N THR A 717 38.56 -31.45 5.36
CA THR A 717 37.58 -30.49 4.82
C THR A 717 36.72 -31.13 3.72
N TYR A 718 35.58 -30.50 3.44
CA TYR A 718 34.62 -30.96 2.44
C TYR A 718 34.06 -29.80 1.62
N LYS A 719 33.78 -30.04 0.36
CA LYS A 719 33.00 -29.16 -0.51
C LYS A 719 31.55 -29.65 -0.48
N LEU A 720 30.60 -28.72 -0.36
CA LEU A 720 29.19 -29.04 -0.25
C LEU A 720 28.48 -28.78 -1.57
N ARG A 721 28.10 -29.85 -2.26
CA ARG A 721 27.40 -29.80 -3.55
C ARG A 721 25.92 -30.12 -3.35
N LEU A 722 25.03 -29.28 -3.88
CA LEU A 722 23.60 -29.55 -3.87
C LEU A 722 23.30 -30.68 -4.86
N SER A 723 23.02 -31.88 -4.33
CA SER A 723 22.78 -33.10 -5.12
C SER A 723 21.33 -33.24 -5.54
N TYR A 724 20.40 -32.78 -4.72
CA TYR A 724 18.98 -32.85 -5.02
C TYR A 724 18.25 -31.73 -4.31
N MET A 725 17.38 -31.03 -5.02
CA MET A 725 16.45 -30.10 -4.43
C MET A 725 15.10 -30.18 -5.17
N PRO A 726 14.02 -30.56 -4.47
CA PRO A 726 12.68 -30.49 -5.02
C PRO A 726 12.36 -29.07 -5.47
N ASP A 727 11.80 -28.94 -6.68
CA ASP A 727 11.40 -27.67 -7.32
C ASP A 727 12.53 -26.77 -7.90
N ALA A 728 13.80 -27.10 -7.67
CA ALA A 728 14.91 -26.47 -8.41
C ALA A 728 15.25 -27.21 -9.72
N SER A 729 14.28 -28.02 -10.22
CA SER A 729 14.47 -29.05 -11.23
C SER A 729 15.33 -28.56 -12.41
N ASP A 730 16.45 -29.25 -12.57
CA ASP A 730 17.50 -29.18 -13.60
C ASP A 730 18.52 -28.05 -13.49
N TRP A 731 18.17 -26.86 -13.01
CA TRP A 731 19.08 -25.71 -13.13
C TRP A 731 20.08 -25.58 -11.97
N ALA A 732 19.74 -26.06 -10.77
CA ALA A 732 20.57 -25.89 -9.58
C ALA A 732 21.29 -27.16 -9.11
N GLU A 733 20.98 -28.30 -9.72
CA GLU A 733 21.66 -29.55 -9.43
C GLU A 733 23.15 -29.39 -9.73
N GLY A 734 23.98 -29.70 -8.75
CA GLY A 734 25.42 -29.58 -8.85
C GLY A 734 26.00 -28.23 -8.43
N PHE A 735 25.18 -27.29 -7.94
CA PHE A 735 25.66 -26.02 -7.37
C PHE A 735 26.41 -26.24 -6.06
N TRP A 736 27.31 -25.33 -5.72
CA TRP A 736 28.16 -25.41 -4.53
C TRP A 736 27.76 -24.37 -3.48
N LEU A 737 27.81 -24.76 -2.21
CA LEU A 737 27.65 -23.85 -1.07
C LEU A 737 28.89 -22.95 -0.97
N ASN A 738 28.68 -21.65 -1.10
CA ASN A 738 29.72 -20.62 -1.15
C ASN A 738 29.48 -19.57 -0.04
N ALA A 739 30.56 -19.02 0.54
CA ALA A 739 30.52 -17.90 1.48
C ALA A 739 31.13 -16.65 0.84
N GLN A 740 30.33 -15.60 0.63
CA GLN A 740 30.81 -14.35 0.03
C GLN A 740 30.70 -13.18 0.99
N ARG A 741 31.62 -12.23 0.85
CA ARG A 741 31.63 -10.96 1.58
C ARG A 741 30.96 -9.87 0.74
N TRP A 742 30.37 -8.90 1.43
CA TRP A 742 29.73 -7.69 0.89
C TRP A 742 30.34 -7.14 -0.41
N VAL A 743 29.47 -6.78 -1.36
CA VAL A 743 29.80 -5.96 -2.55
C VAL A 743 29.10 -4.59 -2.43
N GLN A 744 29.63 -3.58 -3.11
CA GLN A 744 29.28 -2.17 -2.90
C GLN A 744 27.79 -1.83 -3.15
N GLU A 745 27.05 -2.70 -3.86
CA GLU A 745 25.60 -2.55 -4.10
C GLU A 745 24.68 -3.25 -3.06
N ASP A 746 25.23 -3.89 -2.03
CA ASP A 746 24.46 -4.64 -1.03
C ASP A 746 24.09 -3.77 0.20
N TRP A 747 22.82 -3.81 0.63
CA TRP A 747 22.31 -3.05 1.79
C TRP A 747 22.84 -3.54 3.14
N ARG A 748 23.54 -4.67 3.18
CA ARG A 748 24.19 -5.19 4.39
C ARG A 748 25.52 -4.49 4.66
N THR A 749 26.10 -4.65 5.85
CA THR A 749 27.37 -3.96 6.21
C THR A 749 28.60 -4.75 5.73
N GLU A 750 29.75 -4.07 5.58
CA GLU A 750 31.07 -4.66 5.28
C GLU A 750 31.53 -5.76 6.28
N ARG A 751 30.83 -5.87 7.41
CA ARG A 751 31.06 -6.86 8.48
C ARG A 751 30.23 -8.13 8.32
N SER A 752 29.34 -8.19 7.33
CA SER A 752 28.47 -9.34 7.10
C SER A 752 28.96 -10.16 5.91
N SER A 753 29.08 -11.48 6.14
CA SER A 753 29.35 -12.48 5.11
C SER A 753 28.11 -13.36 4.99
N TYR A 754 27.63 -13.58 3.77
CA TYR A 754 26.43 -14.36 3.53
C TYR A 754 26.76 -15.65 2.79
N VAL A 755 25.84 -16.60 2.83
CA VAL A 755 26.00 -17.89 2.16
C VAL A 755 25.10 -17.95 0.93
N GLN A 756 25.67 -18.39 -0.18
CA GLN A 756 25.01 -18.58 -1.46
C GLN A 756 25.20 -20.00 -1.95
N VAL A 757 24.38 -20.38 -2.92
CA VAL A 757 24.48 -21.64 -3.65
C VAL A 757 24.57 -21.28 -5.12
N GLN A 758 25.67 -21.63 -5.78
CA GLN A 758 26.01 -21.13 -7.12
C GLN A 758 26.67 -22.21 -7.98
N SER A 759 26.53 -22.10 -9.30
CA SER A 759 27.31 -22.91 -10.24
C SER A 759 28.76 -22.41 -10.35
N ASP A 760 29.67 -23.33 -10.66
CA ASP A 760 31.05 -22.98 -11.02
C ASP A 760 31.14 -22.18 -12.31
N GLU A 761 30.23 -22.42 -13.26
CA GLU A 761 30.24 -21.76 -14.57
C GLU A 761 30.10 -20.24 -14.46
N ASN A 762 29.34 -19.75 -13.47
CA ASN A 762 29.06 -18.33 -13.30
C ASN A 762 30.01 -17.63 -12.33
N TYR A 763 30.64 -18.38 -11.42
CA TYR A 763 31.61 -17.89 -10.46
C TYR A 763 32.71 -18.95 -10.34
N GLY A 764 33.78 -18.79 -11.11
CA GLY A 764 34.80 -19.80 -11.41
C GLY A 764 35.58 -20.43 -10.25
N HIS A 765 35.14 -20.25 -9.01
CA HIS A 765 35.78 -20.75 -7.79
C HIS A 765 34.78 -21.24 -6.72
N CYS A 766 33.49 -21.41 -7.04
CA CYS A 766 32.50 -21.87 -6.05
C CYS A 766 32.82 -23.28 -5.50
N SER A 767 33.29 -24.19 -6.35
CA SER A 767 33.75 -25.51 -5.95
C SER A 767 35.09 -25.53 -5.26
N GLU A 768 35.79 -24.39 -5.15
CA GLU A 768 37.04 -24.30 -4.40
C GLU A 768 36.82 -23.95 -2.93
N VAL A 769 35.58 -23.66 -2.52
CA VAL A 769 35.22 -23.42 -1.13
C VAL A 769 35.19 -24.72 -0.36
N GLU A 770 35.98 -24.79 0.70
CA GLU A 770 36.07 -25.97 1.56
C GLU A 770 35.59 -25.64 2.97
N TRP A 771 34.83 -26.56 3.55
CA TRP A 771 34.19 -26.47 4.85
C TRP A 771 34.78 -27.52 5.80
N GLU A 772 35.18 -27.12 7.00
CA GLU A 772 35.64 -28.01 8.08
C GLU A 772 34.46 -28.31 9.02
N PHE A 773 34.34 -29.58 9.41
CA PHE A 773 33.27 -30.06 10.29
C PHE A 773 33.85 -30.34 11.68
N GLU A 774 33.85 -29.33 12.55
CA GLU A 774 34.31 -29.52 13.92
C GLU A 774 33.24 -30.24 14.75
N PRO A 775 33.58 -31.22 15.60
CA PRO A 775 32.62 -31.85 16.49
C PRO A 775 31.85 -30.82 17.34
N GLY A 776 30.53 -30.99 17.42
CA GLY A 776 29.61 -30.21 18.24
C GLY A 776 29.32 -30.86 19.59
N SER A 777 28.23 -30.42 20.24
CA SER A 777 27.81 -30.88 21.56
C SER A 777 27.39 -32.36 21.63
N SER A 778 27.03 -32.96 20.50
CA SER A 778 26.71 -34.38 20.36
C SER A 778 27.51 -35.06 19.24
N SER A 779 27.55 -36.38 19.26
CA SER A 779 28.28 -37.19 18.27
C SER A 779 27.74 -37.08 16.83
N SER A 780 26.54 -36.54 16.65
CA SER A 780 25.90 -36.34 15.34
C SER A 780 25.86 -34.87 14.91
N THR A 781 26.43 -33.96 15.70
CA THR A 781 26.39 -32.52 15.45
C THR A 781 27.77 -31.95 15.19
N TYR A 782 27.81 -30.89 14.39
CA TYR A 782 29.02 -30.26 13.90
C TYR A 782 28.89 -28.74 13.93
N ARG A 783 30.00 -28.05 14.18
CA ARG A 783 30.17 -26.63 13.88
C ARG A 783 30.84 -26.56 12.51
N ILE A 784 30.12 -26.06 11.52
CA ILE A 784 30.58 -26.02 10.12
C ILE A 784 31.33 -24.70 9.91
N LYS A 785 32.63 -24.76 9.60
CA LYS A 785 33.53 -23.61 9.49
C LYS A 785 34.10 -23.50 8.09
N VAL A 786 34.29 -22.29 7.57
CA VAL A 786 34.98 -22.07 6.28
C VAL A 786 36.47 -22.34 6.46
N ALA A 787 36.98 -23.38 5.83
CA ALA A 787 38.39 -23.78 5.89
C ALA A 787 39.22 -23.14 4.77
N LYS A 788 38.61 -22.96 3.60
CA LYS A 788 39.25 -22.34 2.44
C LYS A 788 38.23 -21.56 1.61
N GLN A 789 38.57 -20.32 1.26
CA GLN A 789 37.78 -19.48 0.37
C GLN A 789 38.72 -18.60 -0.49
N PRO A 790 38.99 -18.95 -1.76
CA PRO A 790 39.97 -18.24 -2.59
C PRO A 790 39.64 -16.77 -2.82
N ASN A 791 38.37 -16.43 -3.01
CA ASN A 791 37.95 -15.07 -3.38
C ASN A 791 37.77 -14.14 -2.18
N HIS A 792 37.63 -14.71 -0.97
CA HIS A 792 37.33 -13.98 0.26
C HIS A 792 38.06 -14.63 1.45
N PRO A 793 39.39 -14.47 1.54
CA PRO A 793 40.19 -15.10 2.59
C PRO A 793 39.75 -14.66 4.00
N ASP A 794 39.15 -13.48 4.14
CA ASP A 794 38.61 -13.00 5.43
C ASP A 794 37.43 -13.81 5.98
N SER A 795 36.81 -14.65 5.14
CA SER A 795 35.75 -15.56 5.58
C SER A 795 36.28 -16.86 6.17
N VAL A 796 37.57 -17.16 6.01
CA VAL A 796 38.23 -18.30 6.65
C VAL A 796 38.06 -18.16 8.17
N ASP A 797 37.83 -19.29 8.84
CA ASP A 797 37.50 -19.39 10.27
C ASP A 797 36.14 -18.81 10.68
N CYS A 798 35.31 -18.34 9.74
CA CYS A 798 33.92 -18.03 10.01
C CYS A 798 33.06 -19.31 10.06
N TYR A 799 32.04 -19.31 10.92
CA TYR A 799 31.15 -20.44 11.13
C TYR A 799 29.80 -20.22 10.47
N LEU A 800 29.27 -21.26 9.84
CA LEU A 800 27.91 -21.30 9.33
C LEU A 800 26.92 -21.08 10.48
N SER A 801 26.09 -20.06 10.35
CA SER A 801 25.13 -19.62 11.37
C SER A 801 23.81 -19.25 10.71
N ALA A 802 22.74 -19.24 11.50
CA ALA A 802 21.45 -18.72 11.10
C ALA A 802 21.06 -17.59 12.04
N SER A 803 20.45 -16.54 11.53
CA SER A 803 20.05 -15.40 12.35
C SER A 803 18.82 -14.74 11.77
N ARG A 804 17.98 -14.13 12.61
CA ARG A 804 16.88 -13.28 12.17
C ARG A 804 17.23 -11.83 12.50
N GLN A 805 17.41 -10.97 11.50
CA GLN A 805 17.58 -9.54 11.75
C GLN A 805 16.21 -8.88 11.79
N LEU A 806 15.56 -8.85 12.95
CA LEU A 806 14.15 -8.47 13.11
C LEU A 806 13.74 -7.12 12.49
N THR A 807 14.66 -6.18 12.31
CA THR A 807 14.34 -4.84 11.76
C THR A 807 14.55 -4.72 10.25
N THR A 808 15.30 -5.62 9.62
CA THR A 808 15.65 -5.57 8.19
C THR A 808 15.25 -6.83 7.42
N ASP A 809 14.99 -7.94 8.12
CA ASP A 809 14.54 -9.21 7.57
C ASP A 809 13.02 -9.18 7.37
N LYS A 810 12.59 -9.17 6.12
CA LYS A 810 11.18 -9.07 5.74
C LYS A 810 10.50 -10.42 5.52
N ARG A 811 11.28 -11.51 5.47
CA ARG A 811 10.76 -12.86 5.23
C ARG A 811 9.86 -13.35 6.36
N SER A 812 9.01 -14.32 6.04
CA SER A 812 8.07 -14.93 6.98
C SER A 812 8.73 -15.71 8.11
N ASP A 813 7.97 -15.95 9.19
CA ASP A 813 8.43 -16.62 10.42
C ASP A 813 8.94 -18.06 10.23
N ASP A 814 8.77 -18.61 9.04
CA ASP A 814 9.07 -19.98 8.67
C ASP A 814 10.37 -20.17 7.88
N SER A 815 11.05 -19.08 7.50
CA SER A 815 12.35 -19.13 6.83
C SER A 815 13.30 -18.05 7.36
N THR A 816 14.61 -18.31 7.30
CA THR A 816 15.63 -17.28 7.57
C THR A 816 16.90 -17.46 6.74
N TRP A 817 17.76 -16.44 6.72
CA TRP A 817 19.06 -16.48 6.06
C TRP A 817 20.08 -17.31 6.84
N VAL A 818 20.95 -17.95 6.07
CA VAL A 818 22.20 -18.52 6.56
C VAL A 818 23.34 -17.56 6.22
N SER A 819 24.23 -17.38 7.18
CA SER A 819 25.44 -16.57 7.05
C SER A 819 26.66 -17.31 7.55
N VAL A 820 27.84 -16.76 7.27
CA VAL A 820 29.03 -17.10 8.03
C VAL A 820 29.37 -15.96 8.97
N GLN A 821 29.65 -16.28 10.21
CA GLN A 821 29.97 -15.31 11.25
C GLN A 821 31.35 -15.59 11.79
N ALA A 822 32.13 -14.53 12.01
CA ALA A 822 33.39 -14.64 12.73
C ALA A 822 33.15 -15.28 14.12
N PRO A 823 34.16 -15.95 14.70
CA PRO A 823 34.04 -16.56 16.01
C PRO A 823 33.45 -15.58 17.04
N VAL A 824 32.27 -15.90 17.58
CA VAL A 824 31.65 -15.05 18.60
C VAL A 824 32.55 -15.10 19.82
N LYS A 825 32.90 -13.94 20.41
CA LYS A 825 33.78 -13.84 21.60
C LYS A 825 33.35 -14.72 22.79
N ASN A 826 32.10 -15.19 22.80
CA ASN A 826 31.51 -16.01 23.85
C ASN A 826 31.39 -17.50 23.49
N GLY A 827 31.96 -17.96 22.37
CA GLY A 827 32.01 -19.38 21.98
C GLY A 827 30.65 -20.02 21.66
N LYS A 828 29.61 -19.22 21.41
CA LYS A 828 28.29 -19.73 21.02
C LYS A 828 28.21 -19.80 19.50
N TYR A 829 28.12 -21.00 18.96
CA TYR A 829 28.02 -21.28 17.54
C TYR A 829 26.68 -21.93 17.22
N ALA A 830 26.26 -21.86 15.97
CA ALA A 830 25.23 -22.77 15.49
C ALA A 830 25.82 -24.17 15.35
N GLU A 831 25.08 -25.18 15.78
CA GLU A 831 25.42 -26.57 15.57
C GLU A 831 24.47 -27.17 14.54
N TRP A 832 25.02 -27.97 13.65
CA TRP A 832 24.36 -28.56 12.50
C TRP A 832 24.49 -30.07 12.56
N GLU A 833 23.45 -30.79 12.20
CA GLU A 833 23.42 -32.25 12.18
C GLU A 833 23.39 -32.74 10.73
N LEU A 834 24.25 -33.71 10.42
CA LEU A 834 24.26 -34.40 9.14
C LEU A 834 23.31 -35.59 9.21
N VAL A 835 22.12 -35.45 8.64
CA VAL A 835 21.10 -36.50 8.61
C VAL A 835 21.32 -37.36 7.36
N PRO A 836 21.71 -38.65 7.48
CA PRO A 836 21.97 -39.50 6.31
C PRO A 836 20.71 -39.73 5.47
N THR A 837 20.83 -39.71 4.15
CA THR A 837 19.71 -40.01 3.23
C THR A 837 19.59 -41.49 2.85
N GLY A 838 20.59 -42.31 3.25
CA GLY A 838 20.74 -43.70 2.83
C GLY A 838 21.73 -43.89 1.67
N THR A 839 22.09 -42.82 0.97
CA THR A 839 23.15 -42.82 -0.04
C THR A 839 24.48 -42.36 0.60
N PRO A 840 25.61 -43.07 0.40
CA PRO A 840 26.90 -42.65 0.93
C PRO A 840 27.26 -41.22 0.54
N ASN A 841 27.78 -40.44 1.49
CA ASN A 841 28.19 -39.03 1.34
C ASN A 841 27.06 -38.02 1.05
N ILE A 842 25.80 -38.47 0.93
CA ILE A 842 24.65 -37.58 0.76
C ILE A 842 23.92 -37.42 2.09
N HIS A 843 23.78 -36.17 2.52
CA HIS A 843 23.19 -35.80 3.80
C HIS A 843 22.20 -34.66 3.64
N ARG A 844 21.24 -34.58 4.57
CA ARG A 844 20.49 -33.35 4.82
C ARG A 844 21.15 -32.63 5.98
N ILE A 845 21.35 -31.32 5.84
CA ILE A 845 22.01 -30.51 6.87
C ILE A 845 20.90 -29.85 7.71
N ARG A 846 20.77 -30.27 8.96
CA ARG A 846 19.71 -29.83 9.89
C ARG A 846 20.29 -28.89 10.96
N LEU A 847 19.69 -27.74 11.19
CA LEU A 847 20.04 -26.85 12.30
C LEU A 847 19.66 -27.53 13.62
N HIS A 848 20.66 -27.88 14.43
CA HIS A 848 20.49 -28.54 15.71
C HIS A 848 20.32 -27.53 16.86
N SER A 849 21.18 -26.51 16.91
CA SER A 849 21.11 -25.43 17.89
C SER A 849 21.66 -24.13 17.30
N VAL A 850 21.20 -22.98 17.80
CA VAL A 850 21.68 -21.66 17.38
C VAL A 850 21.61 -20.69 18.56
N PRO A 851 22.54 -19.71 18.68
CA PRO A 851 22.52 -18.77 19.80
C PRO A 851 21.27 -17.89 19.83
N ASP A 852 20.69 -17.61 18.67
CA ASP A 852 19.45 -16.87 18.48
C ASP A 852 18.24 -17.75 18.79
N LYS A 853 17.72 -17.64 20.03
CA LYS A 853 16.58 -18.43 20.50
C LYS A 853 15.26 -18.13 19.76
N SER A 854 15.22 -17.09 18.91
CA SER A 854 14.03 -16.81 18.08
C SER A 854 13.88 -17.77 16.90
N LEU A 855 14.94 -18.51 16.55
CA LEU A 855 14.92 -19.50 15.49
C LEU A 855 14.53 -20.88 16.02
N GLY A 856 13.69 -21.59 15.27
CA GLY A 856 13.36 -22.98 15.56
C GLY A 856 14.56 -23.90 15.31
N VAL A 857 14.77 -24.86 16.22
CA VAL A 857 15.68 -25.99 15.97
C VAL A 857 14.98 -27.04 15.11
N GLY A 858 15.74 -27.83 14.35
CA GLY A 858 15.23 -28.86 13.45
C GLY A 858 14.97 -28.41 12.01
N TRP A 859 15.32 -27.16 11.67
CA TRP A 859 15.17 -26.61 10.33
C TRP A 859 16.25 -27.12 9.37
N TYR A 860 15.97 -27.21 8.07
CA TYR A 860 16.92 -27.78 7.09
C TYR A 860 17.54 -26.71 6.21
N LEU A 861 18.84 -26.83 5.90
CA LEU A 861 19.56 -25.99 4.96
C LEU A 861 19.11 -26.28 3.53
N LEU A 862 18.62 -25.25 2.84
CA LEU A 862 18.16 -25.32 1.46
C LEU A 862 18.58 -24.07 0.66
N MET A 863 18.41 -24.14 -0.65
CA MET A 863 18.63 -23.02 -1.57
C MET A 863 17.29 -22.39 -1.94
N HIS A 864 17.20 -21.07 -2.02
CA HIS A 864 16.01 -20.42 -2.57
C HIS A 864 16.38 -19.54 -3.75
N SER A 865 15.68 -19.69 -4.88
CA SER A 865 15.73 -18.71 -5.97
C SER A 865 14.64 -17.68 -5.72
N MET A 866 15.00 -16.44 -5.40
CA MET A 866 14.02 -15.36 -5.47
C MET A 866 14.51 -14.35 -6.47
N LEU A 867 13.67 -14.10 -7.48
CA LEU A 867 13.76 -12.98 -8.40
C LEU A 867 13.30 -11.71 -7.66
N TRP A 868 14.01 -11.31 -6.61
CA TRP A 868 13.66 -10.04 -5.97
C TRP A 868 14.10 -8.89 -6.89
N PRO A 869 13.22 -7.92 -7.22
CA PRO A 869 13.55 -6.86 -8.19
C PRO A 869 14.69 -5.92 -7.79
N LYS A 870 15.22 -6.07 -6.58
CA LYS A 870 16.33 -5.30 -6.01
C LYS A 870 17.53 -6.18 -5.64
N ASP A 871 17.45 -7.46 -5.94
CA ASP A 871 18.56 -8.38 -5.75
C ASP A 871 19.43 -8.35 -7.01
N PHE A 872 20.59 -7.72 -6.92
CA PHE A 872 21.51 -7.52 -8.05
C PHE A 872 22.26 -8.79 -8.48
N ARG A 873 21.96 -9.93 -7.83
CA ARG A 873 22.57 -11.21 -8.15
C ARG A 873 22.05 -11.74 -9.48
N ASN A 874 22.90 -12.46 -10.22
CA ASN A 874 22.50 -13.04 -11.50
C ASN A 874 21.42 -14.13 -11.30
N LYS A 875 20.62 -14.36 -12.34
CA LYS A 875 19.54 -15.37 -12.39
C LYS A 875 20.01 -16.80 -12.09
N ASP A 876 21.32 -17.03 -12.10
CA ASP A 876 21.97 -18.32 -11.95
C ASP A 876 22.58 -18.51 -10.55
N SER A 877 22.08 -17.76 -9.55
CA SER A 877 22.50 -17.84 -8.16
C SER A 877 21.31 -17.95 -7.21
N GLY A 878 21.46 -18.77 -6.17
CA GLY A 878 20.49 -18.91 -5.07
C GLY A 878 21.08 -18.45 -3.74
N TRP A 879 20.23 -18.06 -2.79
CA TRP A 879 20.66 -17.85 -1.41
C TRP A 879 20.46 -19.12 -0.58
N ALA A 880 21.40 -19.38 0.33
CA ALA A 880 21.22 -20.43 1.31
C ALA A 880 20.32 -19.95 2.45
N CYS A 881 19.40 -20.81 2.87
CA CYS A 881 18.43 -20.52 3.90
C CYS A 881 18.11 -21.75 4.72
N ILE A 882 17.47 -21.55 5.87
CA ILE A 882 16.87 -22.63 6.63
C ILE A 882 15.36 -22.42 6.72
N GLN A 883 14.62 -23.52 6.71
CA GLN A 883 13.16 -23.50 6.76
C GLN A 883 12.63 -24.57 7.70
N ASP A 884 11.52 -24.26 8.35
CA ASP A 884 10.81 -25.20 9.21
C ASP A 884 10.16 -26.31 8.35
N PRO A 885 10.44 -27.61 8.62
CA PRO A 885 9.76 -28.70 7.93
C PRO A 885 8.23 -28.75 8.18
N ALA A 886 7.71 -28.09 9.22
CA ALA A 886 6.29 -28.11 9.58
C ALA A 886 5.43 -27.10 8.80
N THR A 887 6.01 -26.03 8.26
CA THR A 887 5.25 -24.85 7.82
C THR A 887 4.57 -24.97 6.46
N TRP A 888 4.68 -26.09 5.75
CA TRP A 888 4.11 -26.20 4.39
C TRP A 888 3.31 -27.48 4.09
N ALA A 889 3.20 -28.39 5.05
CA ALA A 889 2.27 -29.53 4.97
C ALA A 889 0.79 -29.13 5.13
N ASP A 890 0.54 -27.82 5.24
CA ASP A 890 -0.59 -27.25 5.94
C ASP A 890 -1.63 -26.63 5.01
N ALA A 891 -1.29 -26.32 3.75
CA ALA A 891 -2.26 -25.95 2.72
C ALA A 891 -3.43 -26.94 2.60
N ALA A 892 -3.13 -28.24 2.71
CA ALA A 892 -4.11 -29.33 2.70
C ALA A 892 -4.94 -29.43 4.00
N LYS A 893 -4.64 -28.64 5.02
CA LYS A 893 -5.39 -28.52 6.28
C LYS A 893 -6.32 -27.29 6.28
N ALA A 894 -6.34 -26.50 5.20
CA ALA A 894 -7.33 -25.43 5.05
C ALA A 894 -8.74 -26.03 4.97
N GLU A 895 -9.61 -25.65 5.91
CA GLU A 895 -11.00 -26.08 5.95
C GLU A 895 -11.93 -24.92 5.66
N TRP A 896 -12.86 -25.16 4.75
CA TRP A 896 -13.89 -24.21 4.36
C TRP A 896 -15.24 -24.69 4.87
N LYS A 897 -16.02 -23.77 5.43
CA LYS A 897 -17.41 -24.01 5.83
C LYS A 897 -18.35 -23.45 4.76
N LEU A 898 -19.24 -24.30 4.27
CA LEU A 898 -20.31 -23.90 3.37
C LEU A 898 -21.52 -23.49 4.20
N HIS A 899 -22.00 -22.26 4.01
CA HIS A 899 -23.22 -21.76 4.65
C HIS A 899 -24.33 -21.71 3.60
N PRO A 900 -25.41 -22.50 3.73
CA PRO A 900 -26.49 -22.53 2.75
C PRO A 900 -27.20 -21.17 2.68
N THR A 901 -27.65 -20.80 1.48
CA THR A 901 -28.53 -19.64 1.28
C THR A 901 -29.99 -20.10 1.10
N ASP A 902 -30.87 -19.17 0.75
CA ASP A 902 -32.27 -19.45 0.39
C ASP A 902 -32.41 -20.18 -0.97
N ARG A 903 -31.33 -20.26 -1.76
CA ARG A 903 -31.31 -20.88 -3.08
C ARG A 903 -30.61 -22.23 -3.05
N ARG A 904 -31.18 -23.21 -3.76
CA ARG A 904 -30.63 -24.56 -3.90
C ARG A 904 -29.25 -24.54 -4.55
N ASN A 905 -28.30 -25.31 -4.01
CA ASN A 905 -26.90 -25.38 -4.45
C ASN A 905 -26.12 -24.07 -4.39
N VAL A 906 -26.62 -23.06 -3.66
CA VAL A 906 -25.98 -21.77 -3.48
C VAL A 906 -25.49 -21.63 -2.04
N TYR A 907 -24.22 -21.31 -1.87
CA TYR A 907 -23.55 -21.26 -0.57
C TYR A 907 -22.66 -20.04 -0.44
N ARG A 908 -22.52 -19.55 0.79
CA ARG A 908 -21.41 -18.68 1.15
C ARG A 908 -20.26 -19.52 1.70
N ILE A 909 -19.05 -19.23 1.26
CA ILE A 909 -17.86 -20.03 1.59
C ILE A 909 -17.04 -19.25 2.62
N GLN A 910 -16.83 -19.81 3.82
CA GLN A 910 -16.08 -19.17 4.91
C GLN A 910 -14.84 -19.99 5.25
N ALA A 911 -13.68 -19.34 5.37
CA ALA A 911 -12.46 -19.96 5.86
C ALA A 911 -12.60 -20.27 7.35
N ARG A 912 -12.43 -21.53 7.76
CA ARG A 912 -12.57 -21.96 9.16
C ARG A 912 -11.24 -22.29 9.82
N THR A 913 -10.29 -22.81 9.07
CA THR A 913 -8.91 -22.99 9.51
C THR A 913 -8.00 -22.58 8.37
N LEU A 914 -7.12 -21.61 8.65
CA LEU A 914 -6.04 -21.23 7.75
C LEU A 914 -4.74 -21.42 8.55
N PRO A 915 -4.01 -22.53 8.33
CA PRO A 915 -3.01 -23.04 9.28
C PRO A 915 -1.74 -22.20 9.46
N HIS A 916 -1.70 -20.99 8.89
CA HIS A 916 -0.62 -20.02 9.13
C HIS A 916 -1.13 -18.67 9.63
N ARG A 917 -2.45 -18.47 9.75
CA ARG A 917 -3.08 -17.16 10.01
C ARG A 917 -4.41 -17.26 10.72
N ASP A 918 -4.36 -17.37 12.05
CA ASP A 918 -5.53 -17.37 12.92
C ASP A 918 -6.41 -16.12 12.72
N ASN A 919 -5.79 -14.98 12.38
CA ASN A 919 -6.48 -13.71 12.14
C ASN A 919 -7.39 -13.72 10.90
N MET A 920 -7.24 -14.66 9.96
CA MET A 920 -8.14 -14.77 8.80
C MET A 920 -9.18 -15.88 8.95
N THR A 921 -9.12 -16.64 10.05
CA THR A 921 -10.17 -17.59 10.41
C THR A 921 -11.49 -16.84 10.61
N GLY A 922 -12.51 -17.23 9.85
CA GLY A 922 -13.80 -16.56 9.79
C GLY A 922 -13.98 -15.64 8.57
N GLY A 923 -12.95 -15.43 7.74
CA GLY A 923 -13.04 -14.65 6.51
C GLY A 923 -13.92 -15.32 5.45
N TRP A 924 -14.64 -14.52 4.66
CA TRP A 924 -15.53 -14.99 3.59
C TRP A 924 -14.83 -14.93 2.24
N LEU A 925 -15.04 -15.95 1.40
CA LEU A 925 -14.55 -16.01 0.02
C LEU A 925 -15.29 -14.98 -0.84
N HIS A 926 -14.54 -14.04 -1.41
CA HIS A 926 -15.06 -12.89 -2.14
C HIS A 926 -14.39 -12.75 -3.51
N ALA A 927 -15.08 -12.15 -4.48
CA ALA A 927 -14.59 -11.85 -5.82
C ALA A 927 -14.71 -10.34 -6.08
N ILE A 928 -13.64 -9.73 -6.57
CA ILE A 928 -13.55 -8.28 -6.79
C ILE A 928 -13.02 -8.03 -8.20
N ARG A 929 -13.70 -7.14 -8.93
CA ARG A 929 -13.25 -6.67 -10.24
C ARG A 929 -12.05 -5.73 -10.06
N ALA A 930 -11.05 -5.90 -10.94
CA ALA A 930 -9.79 -5.18 -10.95
C ALA A 930 -9.92 -3.68 -10.63
N LEU A 931 -9.03 -3.17 -9.78
CA LEU A 931 -8.88 -1.73 -9.52
C LEU A 931 -8.18 -1.06 -10.73
N PRO A 932 -8.31 0.28 -10.92
CA PRO A 932 -7.74 1.00 -12.07
C PRO A 932 -6.23 0.88 -12.32
N ARG A 933 -5.47 0.17 -11.48
CA ARG A 933 -4.01 -0.04 -11.60
C ARG A 933 -3.59 -1.52 -11.63
N ASP A 934 -4.54 -2.42 -11.85
CA ASP A 934 -4.32 -3.87 -11.90
C ASP A 934 -4.00 -4.32 -13.34
N PHE A 935 -2.92 -5.09 -13.53
CA PHE A 935 -2.41 -5.47 -14.87
C PHE A 935 -3.18 -6.65 -15.53
N ARG A 936 -4.35 -7.01 -14.99
CA ARG A 936 -5.17 -8.12 -15.49
C ARG A 936 -6.17 -7.63 -16.54
N SER A 937 -6.54 -8.50 -17.48
CA SER A 937 -7.50 -8.13 -18.52
C SER A 937 -8.89 -7.89 -17.93
N ASP A 938 -9.69 -7.05 -18.61
CA ASP A 938 -11.08 -6.73 -18.26
C ASP A 938 -12.00 -7.97 -18.13
N ASP A 939 -11.56 -9.10 -18.69
CA ASP A 939 -12.23 -10.40 -18.67
C ASP A 939 -11.92 -11.25 -17.42
N SER A 940 -11.15 -10.72 -16.47
CA SER A 940 -10.72 -11.46 -15.28
C SER A 940 -10.85 -10.66 -13.97
N ALA A 941 -11.18 -11.36 -12.88
CA ALA A 941 -11.28 -10.80 -11.53
C ALA A 941 -10.51 -11.67 -10.52
N PHE A 942 -10.07 -11.12 -9.38
CA PHE A 942 -9.40 -11.93 -8.34
C PHE A 942 -10.38 -12.41 -7.28
N VAL A 943 -9.98 -13.51 -6.63
CA VAL A 943 -10.64 -14.03 -5.44
C VAL A 943 -9.79 -13.71 -4.21
N CYS A 944 -10.43 -13.20 -3.17
CA CYS A 944 -9.80 -12.91 -1.88
C CYS A 944 -10.64 -13.46 -0.73
N THR A 945 -10.07 -13.45 0.47
CA THR A 945 -10.83 -13.62 1.71
C THR A 945 -10.75 -12.35 2.54
N GLY A 946 -11.87 -11.96 3.17
CA GLY A 946 -11.93 -10.79 4.04
C GLY A 946 -12.86 -11.02 5.24
N LEU A 947 -12.55 -10.40 6.38
CA LEU A 947 -13.39 -10.42 7.57
C LEU A 947 -14.57 -9.45 7.39
N SER A 948 -15.76 -9.87 7.83
CA SER A 948 -16.98 -9.05 7.72
C SER A 948 -16.93 -7.73 8.49
N GLN A 949 -16.00 -7.59 9.44
CA GLN A 949 -15.84 -6.42 10.30
C GLN A 949 -15.14 -5.25 9.60
N HIS A 950 -14.33 -5.52 8.58
CA HIS A 950 -13.49 -4.51 7.93
C HIS A 950 -14.07 -4.02 6.61
N TRP A 951 -14.93 -4.81 5.98
CA TRP A 951 -15.52 -4.48 4.70
C TRP A 951 -17.03 -4.71 4.75
N ALA A 952 -17.77 -3.60 4.75
CA ALA A 952 -19.23 -3.64 4.70
C ALA A 952 -19.68 -4.39 3.43
N GLY A 953 -20.28 -5.57 3.62
CA GLY A 953 -20.84 -6.37 2.53
C GLY A 953 -20.00 -7.56 2.05
N VAL A 954 -18.79 -7.83 2.58
CA VAL A 954 -17.98 -8.99 2.15
C VAL A 954 -18.64 -10.35 2.36
N ALA A 955 -19.63 -10.44 3.26
CA ALA A 955 -20.50 -11.61 3.40
C ALA A 955 -21.54 -11.76 2.26
N GLY A 956 -21.49 -10.96 1.20
CA GLY A 956 -22.53 -10.82 0.19
C GLY A 956 -22.33 -11.60 -1.12
N VAL A 957 -21.20 -12.32 -1.30
CA VAL A 957 -21.03 -13.18 -2.48
C VAL A 957 -21.55 -14.59 -2.19
N ASP A 958 -22.56 -14.98 -2.95
CA ASP A 958 -23.14 -16.31 -2.92
C ASP A 958 -22.58 -17.11 -4.11
N TRP A 959 -22.11 -18.34 -3.88
CA TRP A 959 -21.48 -19.22 -4.86
C TRP A 959 -22.36 -20.43 -5.16
N GLU A 960 -22.67 -20.68 -6.42
CA GLU A 960 -23.49 -21.78 -6.91
C GLU A 960 -22.63 -22.91 -7.46
N PHE A 961 -22.93 -24.14 -7.05
CA PHE A 961 -22.21 -25.34 -7.46
C PHE A 961 -23.00 -26.07 -8.56
N HIS A 962 -22.36 -26.27 -9.71
CA HIS A 962 -22.90 -27.00 -10.88
C HIS A 962 -22.18 -28.34 -11.03
N GLU A 963 -22.92 -29.43 -11.18
CA GLU A 963 -22.37 -30.77 -11.51
C GLU A 963 -21.78 -30.82 -12.92
#